data_AF-A0A518V811-F1
#
_entry.id   AF-A0A518V811-F1
#
_cell.length_a   1.000
_cell.length_b   1.000
_cell.length_c   1.000
_cell.angle_alpha   90.00
_cell.angle_beta   90.00
_cell.angle_gamma   90.00
#
_symmetry.space_group_name_H-M   'P 1'
#
loop_
_entity.id
_entity.type
_entity.pdbx_description
1 polymer ?
#
loop_
_entity_poly.entity_id
_entity_poly.type
_entity_poly.pdbx_seq_one_letter_code
_entity_poly.pdbx_strand_id
1 'polypeptide(L)'
;MQQQALPLFRETYIRGQVKHEIFYNEENWYAIIRFKVEETTEPIKDKDVIVVGHFPRPHEDETYTFYGEWKDHPKYGKQYVAERYERETPKTKSGVEKYLASGLFSRIGKKLAKRIVEHLGVDALTIIAENPDDLAAIPGISPKRAKQIYDSVMEHQSLERTMVFLYEFGIGVHVALRIYQAYKHNTMTVLTETPYKLIEDVQGIGFKRADDIALSTGIAASSPERVMAACLYVLQEAGYSEGHVYFPHEELIGRAIQLLTECGGHVFEAEDVQRSIEQLVMENKVHWEEERVYLPSLFFAEIGLAKRLHYFASREDSDSYPASEFYQAIGKVEEELGISYASKQREAVEKAMDSGLMLLTGGPGTGKTTVIRGICHVFANLQGISLDMKKYDTHDNPFPILLVAPTGRAAKRMSETTGLPAMTIHRLLGWKGESFEHDNDNPVRGKMIIIDEMSMVDVWLANQLFRCLPKDIHVVMVGDPDQLPSVGPGNVLFDMLESNMIPVVQLTDIYRQAEESSIIRLAHDIRVGKVPQDLLAPTQDRRFFTTSPQNVVDVVKQICSSSVNKGYTAKDIQVLAPVYKGVAGVNHINEELQLLFNPPSEQKREVTFGETVFRVKDKVLQLVNNADEQVFNGDMGEVVAIFRPTENEENEEQLVVSFEGREVVYRRSQYHQLTLAYCCSVHKSQGSEFPIVILPLVRNYYRMLRRKLIYTGVTRSKSFLLMCGDPDAFRIAVQNDEEGIRYSYLQDRLRLYG
;
A
#
# COMPACT_ATOMS: atom_id res chain seq x y z
N MET A 1 -8.23 32.41 52.55
CA MET A 1 -9.05 31.26 52.16
C MET A 1 -8.40 30.62 50.94
N GLN A 2 -7.66 29.53 51.14
CA GLN A 2 -7.13 28.70 50.05
C GLN A 2 -8.31 27.91 49.48
N GLN A 3 -8.61 28.08 48.19
CA GLN A 3 -9.51 27.19 47.47
C GLN A 3 -8.78 25.86 47.26
N GLN A 4 -9.24 24.84 47.98
CA GLN A 4 -8.91 23.44 47.72
C GLN A 4 -9.54 23.03 46.39
N ALA A 5 -8.71 22.74 45.39
CA ALA A 5 -9.13 21.95 44.25
C ALA A 5 -9.39 20.50 44.72
N LEU A 6 -10.55 19.96 44.37
CA LEU A 6 -10.91 18.55 44.60
C LEU A 6 -10.02 17.63 43.74
N PRO A 7 -9.47 16.53 44.27
CA PRO A 7 -8.61 15.62 43.52
C PRO A 7 -9.46 14.55 42.81
N LEU A 8 -9.64 14.66 41.50
CA LEU A 8 -10.02 13.53 40.65
C LEU A 8 -8.74 12.90 40.09
N PHE A 9 -8.53 11.63 40.43
CA PHE A 9 -7.38 10.76 40.14
C PHE A 9 -6.05 11.18 40.83
N ARG A 10 -5.76 10.58 41.99
CA ARG A 10 -4.36 10.50 42.46
C ARG A 10 -3.67 9.45 41.60
N GLU A 11 -3.10 9.89 40.48
CA GLU A 11 -2.24 9.07 39.63
C GLU A 11 -1.08 8.53 40.49
N THR A 12 -0.92 7.20 40.52
CA THR A 12 0.16 6.54 41.27
C THR A 12 1.47 6.73 40.52
N TYR A 13 2.55 7.07 41.23
CA TYR A 13 3.87 7.27 40.63
C TYR A 13 5.01 6.60 41.41
N ILE A 14 6.09 6.32 40.69
CA ILE A 14 7.42 6.00 41.23
C ILE A 14 8.45 6.94 40.61
N ARG A 15 9.31 7.53 41.44
CA ARG A 15 10.35 8.48 41.06
C ARG A 15 11.71 7.98 41.52
N GLY A 16 12.73 8.11 40.67
CA GLY A 16 14.06 7.60 40.95
C GLY A 16 14.96 7.48 39.73
N GLN A 17 15.93 6.58 39.76
CA GLN A 17 16.98 6.45 38.73
C GLN A 17 17.01 5.07 38.08
N VAL A 18 17.39 5.03 36.80
CA VAL A 18 17.59 3.78 36.06
C VAL A 18 18.92 3.15 36.49
N LYS A 19 18.88 1.90 36.97
CA LYS A 19 20.09 1.15 37.34
C LYS A 19 20.76 0.49 36.14
N HIS A 20 19.95 -0.16 35.31
CA HIS A 20 20.37 -0.74 34.04
C HIS A 20 19.14 -1.11 33.23
N GLU A 21 19.33 -1.11 31.92
CA GLU A 21 18.38 -1.64 30.95
C GLU A 21 18.44 -3.17 30.94
N ILE A 22 17.28 -3.83 31.03
CA ILE A 22 17.16 -5.29 30.89
C ILE A 22 16.83 -5.64 29.45
N PHE A 23 15.93 -4.87 28.84
CA PHE A 23 15.51 -5.01 27.46
C PHE A 23 15.02 -3.66 26.95
N TYR A 24 15.33 -3.32 25.71
CA TYR A 24 14.77 -2.16 25.05
C TYR A 24 14.51 -2.48 23.59
N ASN A 25 13.28 -2.25 23.15
CA ASN A 25 12.89 -2.35 21.75
C ASN A 25 12.91 -0.95 21.13
N GLU A 26 13.84 -0.70 20.21
CA GLU A 26 13.98 0.60 19.55
C GLU A 26 12.81 0.94 18.61
N GLU A 27 11.97 -0.02 18.23
CA GLU A 27 10.85 0.15 17.29
C GLU A 27 9.58 0.67 17.97
N ASN A 28 9.21 0.08 19.11
CA ASN A 28 8.02 0.48 19.86
C ASN A 28 8.34 1.14 21.21
N TRP A 29 9.64 1.34 21.49
CA TRP A 29 10.16 1.91 22.74
C TRP A 29 9.76 1.11 23.98
N TYR A 30 9.39 -0.16 23.80
CA TYR A 30 9.10 -1.03 24.92
C TYR A 30 10.38 -1.31 25.68
N ALA A 31 10.43 -0.81 26.90
CA ALA A 31 11.56 -0.91 27.79
C ALA A 31 11.19 -1.79 28.97
N ILE A 32 12.12 -2.65 29.36
CA ILE A 32 12.14 -3.30 30.67
C ILE A 32 13.40 -2.80 31.35
N ILE A 33 13.22 -2.06 32.45
CA ILE A 33 14.35 -1.47 33.17
C ILE A 33 14.33 -1.87 34.63
N ARG A 34 15.52 -2.00 35.21
CA ARG A 34 15.68 -2.03 36.65
C ARG A 34 15.75 -0.60 37.15
N PHE A 35 14.80 -0.23 38.01
CA PHE A 35 14.63 1.13 38.47
C PHE A 35 14.78 1.21 39.99
N LYS A 36 15.58 2.16 40.47
CA LYS A 36 15.79 2.40 41.90
C LYS A 36 14.87 3.54 42.34
N VAL A 37 13.83 3.22 43.09
CA VAL A 37 12.84 4.16 43.58
C VAL A 37 13.40 4.97 44.75
N GLU A 38 13.29 6.29 44.65
CA GLU A 38 13.63 7.28 45.66
C GLU A 38 12.37 7.83 46.35
N GLU A 39 11.29 8.01 45.59
CA GLU A 39 10.02 8.57 46.04
C GLU A 39 8.85 7.88 45.34
N THR A 40 7.73 7.67 46.04
CA THR A 40 6.54 7.02 45.46
C THR A 40 5.30 7.34 46.30
N THR A 41 4.13 7.33 45.65
CA THR A 41 2.83 7.45 46.31
C THR A 41 2.34 6.16 46.96
N GLU A 42 2.99 5.03 46.68
CA GLU A 42 2.55 3.71 47.16
C GLU A 42 3.61 3.01 48.01
N PRO A 43 3.20 2.24 49.05
CA PRO A 43 4.15 1.54 49.91
C PRO A 43 4.83 0.39 49.16
N ILE A 44 6.12 0.56 48.82
CA ILE A 44 6.98 -0.47 48.25
C ILE A 44 7.89 -1.10 49.32
N LYS A 45 8.04 -2.43 49.27
CA LYS A 45 8.95 -3.18 50.18
C LYS A 45 10.39 -3.16 49.71
N ASP A 46 10.60 -3.12 48.40
CA ASP A 46 11.92 -3.17 47.76
C ASP A 46 12.14 -1.87 47.01
N LYS A 47 13.32 -1.26 47.16
CA LYS A 47 13.65 0.00 46.49
C LYS A 47 14.06 -0.22 45.03
N ASP A 48 14.44 -1.45 44.67
CA ASP A 48 14.75 -1.81 43.30
C ASP A 48 13.56 -2.55 42.66
N VAL A 49 12.96 -1.93 41.65
CA VAL A 49 11.73 -2.41 41.02
C VAL A 49 11.96 -2.63 39.52
N ILE A 50 11.10 -3.41 38.90
CA ILE A 50 11.07 -3.56 37.44
C ILE A 50 10.00 -2.63 36.89
N VAL A 51 10.41 -1.73 36.00
CA VAL A 51 9.48 -0.87 35.27
C VAL A 51 9.40 -1.38 33.84
N VAL A 52 8.17 -1.55 33.35
CA VAL A 52 7.87 -1.93 31.97
C VAL A 52 6.97 -0.88 31.36
N GLY A 53 7.18 -0.53 30.10
CA GLY A 53 6.35 0.46 29.42
C GLY A 53 6.98 0.92 28.12
N HIS A 54 6.30 1.84 27.43
CA HIS A 54 6.76 2.39 26.17
C HIS A 54 7.29 3.81 26.39
N PHE A 55 8.61 3.99 26.41
CA PHE A 55 9.25 5.29 26.65
C PHE A 55 10.64 5.32 26.01
N PRO A 56 11.15 6.50 25.58
CA PRO A 56 12.49 6.62 25.01
C PRO A 56 13.55 5.97 25.90
N ARG A 57 14.63 5.51 25.26
CA ARG A 57 15.69 4.75 25.91
C ARG A 57 16.22 5.53 27.11
N PRO A 58 15.98 5.05 28.34
CA PRO A 58 16.30 5.86 29.49
C PRO A 58 17.80 5.78 29.79
N HIS A 59 18.37 6.88 30.27
CA HIS A 59 19.80 6.94 30.61
C HIS A 59 20.03 6.66 32.10
N GLU A 60 21.07 5.90 32.42
CA GLU A 60 21.42 5.45 33.79
C GLU A 60 21.74 6.59 34.78
N ASP A 61 21.96 7.82 34.28
CA ASP A 61 22.32 9.01 35.07
C ASP A 61 21.14 10.00 35.23
N GLU A 62 19.94 9.66 34.76
CA GLU A 62 18.78 10.56 34.72
C GLU A 62 17.71 10.15 35.75
N THR A 63 17.03 11.16 36.30
CA THR A 63 15.89 10.97 37.20
C THR A 63 14.60 10.95 36.38
N TYR A 64 13.84 9.89 36.54
CA TYR A 64 12.54 9.71 35.91
C TYR A 64 11.44 9.65 36.97
N THR A 65 10.26 10.14 36.61
CA THR A 65 9.02 9.88 37.32
C THR A 65 8.12 9.07 36.39
N PHE A 66 7.83 7.84 36.75
CA PHE A 66 6.90 6.98 36.01
C PHE A 66 5.55 6.98 36.69
N TYR A 67 4.49 7.16 35.92
CA TYR A 67 3.10 7.11 36.34
C TYR A 67 2.45 5.86 35.75
N GLY A 68 1.65 5.16 36.55
CA GLY A 68 1.03 3.90 36.15
C GLY A 68 0.74 2.99 37.34
N GLU A 69 0.58 1.69 37.07
CA GLU A 69 0.04 0.73 38.03
C GLU A 69 0.90 -0.53 38.18
N TRP A 70 0.80 -1.18 39.35
CA TRP A 70 1.45 -2.47 39.59
C TRP A 70 0.66 -3.62 38.95
N LYS A 71 1.33 -4.44 38.14
CA LYS A 71 0.77 -5.69 37.59
C LYS A 71 1.64 -6.89 37.94
N ASP A 72 1.00 -8.04 38.17
CA ASP A 72 1.69 -9.32 38.35
C ASP A 72 1.82 -10.04 37.00
N HIS A 73 3.05 -10.17 36.50
CA HIS A 73 3.33 -10.92 35.28
C HIS A 73 3.44 -12.43 35.59
N PRO A 74 2.71 -13.32 34.87
CA PRO A 74 2.63 -14.75 35.17
C PRO A 74 3.99 -15.48 35.28
N LYS A 75 5.00 -14.98 34.55
CA LYS A 75 6.36 -15.55 34.48
C LYS A 75 7.43 -14.75 35.22
N TYR A 76 7.22 -13.44 35.42
CA TYR A 76 8.28 -12.50 35.84
C TYR A 76 7.96 -11.76 37.15
N GLY A 77 6.80 -12.05 37.77
CA GLY A 77 6.41 -11.49 39.05
C GLY A 77 5.91 -10.04 38.94
N LYS A 78 5.92 -9.35 40.07
CA LYS A 78 5.36 -8.00 40.21
C LYS A 78 6.21 -6.94 39.48
N GLN A 79 5.59 -6.21 38.58
CA GLN A 79 6.20 -5.16 37.76
C GLN A 79 5.37 -3.88 37.82
N TYR A 80 6.03 -2.74 37.69
CA TYR A 80 5.36 -1.45 37.55
C TYR A 80 5.17 -1.14 36.06
N VAL A 81 3.92 -1.06 35.62
CA VAL A 81 3.58 -0.78 34.23
C VAL A 81 3.44 0.73 34.08
N ALA A 82 4.46 1.36 33.48
CA ALA A 82 4.47 2.78 33.21
C ALA A 82 3.57 3.09 32.01
N GLU A 83 2.56 3.93 32.25
CA GLU A 83 1.66 4.46 31.24
C GLU A 83 2.14 5.82 30.75
N ARG A 84 2.70 6.63 31.65
CA ARG A 84 3.28 7.94 31.35
C ARG A 84 4.60 8.08 32.09
N TYR A 85 5.49 8.91 31.57
CA TYR A 85 6.74 9.23 32.25
C TYR A 85 7.05 10.72 32.12
N GLU A 86 7.76 11.23 33.10
CA GLU A 86 8.40 12.53 33.07
C GLU A 86 9.90 12.32 33.30
N ARG A 87 10.71 12.97 32.48
CA ARG A 87 12.14 13.06 32.69
C ARG A 87 12.46 14.40 33.33
N GLU A 88 13.18 14.38 34.44
CA GLU A 88 13.73 15.63 34.98
C GLU A 88 14.92 16.09 34.12
N THR A 89 14.87 17.35 33.68
CA THR A 89 16.04 18.00 33.08
C THR A 89 17.19 18.00 34.07
N PRO A 90 18.44 17.73 33.64
CA PRO A 90 19.56 17.63 34.58
C PRO A 90 19.77 18.95 35.34
N LYS A 91 19.57 18.96 36.66
CA LYS A 91 19.74 20.15 37.51
C LYS A 91 21.20 20.42 37.93
N THR A 92 22.15 19.73 37.32
CA THR A 92 23.58 19.84 37.64
C THR A 92 24.38 20.09 36.38
N LYS A 93 25.45 20.91 36.48
CA LYS A 93 26.30 21.23 35.33
C LYS A 93 26.85 19.97 34.64
N SER A 94 27.33 19.01 35.43
CA SER A 94 27.81 17.71 34.94
C SER A 94 26.74 16.92 34.16
N GLY A 95 25.49 16.96 34.62
CA GLY A 95 24.36 16.31 33.94
C GLY A 95 24.03 16.96 32.59
N VAL A 96 23.97 18.29 32.54
CA VAL A 96 23.70 19.03 31.29
C VAL A 96 24.84 18.84 30.28
N GLU A 97 26.08 18.78 30.75
CA GLU A 97 27.25 18.52 29.89
C GLU A 97 27.20 17.13 29.26
N LYS A 98 26.88 16.09 30.03
CA LYS A 98 26.71 14.73 29.51
C LYS A 98 25.55 14.64 28.53
N TYR A 99 24.45 15.32 28.83
CA TYR A 99 23.24 15.33 28.01
C TYR A 99 23.49 15.99 26.64
N LEU A 100 24.08 17.19 26.62
CA LEU A 100 24.48 17.86 25.37
C LEU A 100 25.53 17.07 24.59
N ALA A 101 26.43 16.33 25.26
CA ALA A 101 27.45 15.50 24.63
C ALA A 101 26.98 14.09 24.25
N SER A 102 25.71 13.77 24.48
CA SER A 102 25.13 12.47 24.15
C SER A 102 25.00 12.30 22.63
N GLY A 103 24.80 11.06 22.19
CA GLY A 103 24.51 10.77 20.78
C GLY A 103 23.20 11.39 20.26
N LEU A 104 22.40 12.01 21.14
CA LEU A 104 21.11 12.63 20.81
C LEU A 104 21.26 13.96 20.06
N PHE A 105 22.35 14.70 20.28
CA PHE A 105 22.61 15.97 19.61
C PHE A 105 23.75 15.79 18.62
N SER A 106 23.39 15.72 17.34
CA SER A 106 24.38 15.51 16.29
C SER A 106 25.43 16.64 16.35
N ARG A 107 26.71 16.26 16.37
CA ARG A 107 27.89 17.16 16.28
C ARG A 107 28.18 18.01 17.54
N ILE A 108 27.55 17.72 18.68
CA ILE A 108 27.95 18.27 19.98
C ILE A 108 28.86 17.27 20.70
N GLY A 109 30.19 17.46 20.62
CA GLY A 109 31.15 16.63 21.34
C GLY A 109 31.37 17.09 22.79
N LYS A 110 31.90 16.20 23.65
CA LYS A 110 32.18 16.46 25.09
C LYS A 110 32.86 17.82 25.38
N LYS A 111 33.84 18.22 24.56
CA LYS A 111 34.54 19.52 24.73
C LYS A 111 33.64 20.73 24.47
N LEU A 112 32.72 20.61 23.52
CA LEU A 112 31.80 21.68 23.15
C LEU A 112 30.65 21.78 24.16
N ALA A 113 30.08 20.64 24.56
CA ALA A 113 29.06 20.58 25.61
C ALA A 113 29.55 21.22 26.91
N LYS A 114 30.78 20.90 27.34
CA LYS A 114 31.42 21.53 28.51
C LYS A 114 31.47 23.05 28.39
N ARG A 115 31.91 23.57 27.25
CA ARG A 115 31.97 25.02 27.00
C ARG A 115 30.59 25.68 27.01
N ILE A 116 29.58 25.01 26.47
CA ILE A 116 28.19 25.51 26.45
C ILE A 116 27.68 25.64 27.88
N VAL A 117 27.87 24.61 28.72
CA VAL A 117 27.42 24.62 30.11
C VAL A 117 28.26 25.53 31.01
N GLU A 118 29.55 25.73 30.71
CA GLU A 118 30.39 26.72 31.40
C GLU A 118 29.89 28.15 31.18
N HIS A 119 29.41 28.48 29.98
CA HIS A 119 28.87 29.82 29.65
C HIS A 119 27.40 30.00 30.02
N LEU A 120 26.54 29.03 29.69
CA LEU A 120 25.08 29.14 29.84
C LEU A 120 24.55 28.49 31.14
N GLY A 121 25.39 27.77 31.89
CA GLY A 121 25.00 27.16 33.15
C GLY A 121 24.07 25.95 32.99
N VAL A 122 23.35 25.64 34.07
CA VAL A 122 22.45 24.46 34.14
C VAL A 122 21.20 24.60 33.27
N ASP A 123 20.84 25.83 32.90
CA ASP A 123 19.67 26.13 32.06
C ASP A 123 20.03 26.23 30.57
N ALA A 124 21.20 25.73 30.16
CA ALA A 124 21.72 25.89 28.81
C ALA A 124 20.71 25.49 27.71
N LEU A 125 19.95 24.41 27.90
CA LEU A 125 18.94 23.96 26.94
C LEU A 125 17.77 24.94 26.80
N THR A 126 17.33 25.52 27.92
CA THR A 126 16.25 26.52 27.97
C THR A 126 16.70 27.83 27.34
N ILE A 127 17.91 28.28 27.69
CA ILE A 127 18.50 29.52 27.14
C ILE A 127 18.71 29.39 25.64
N ILE A 128 19.19 28.23 25.15
CA ILE A 128 19.33 27.97 23.71
C ILE A 128 17.97 28.05 22.99
N ALA A 129 16.91 27.51 23.59
CA ALA A 129 15.57 27.49 23.00
C ALA A 129 14.92 28.89 22.97
N GLU A 130 15.12 29.70 24.01
CA GLU A 130 14.50 31.03 24.15
C GLU A 130 15.32 32.15 23.49
N ASN A 131 16.66 32.07 23.57
CA ASN A 131 17.59 33.11 23.13
C ASN A 131 18.74 32.50 22.30
N PRO A 132 18.50 32.14 21.02
CA PRO A 132 19.50 31.47 20.18
C PRO A 132 20.77 32.29 19.95
N ASP A 133 20.70 33.61 20.07
CA ASP A 133 21.85 34.52 19.91
C ASP A 133 22.91 34.34 21.00
N ASP A 134 22.54 33.81 22.17
CA ASP A 134 23.47 33.56 23.27
C ASP A 134 24.49 32.45 22.93
N LEU A 135 24.18 31.57 21.98
CA LEU A 135 25.14 30.60 21.45
C LEU A 135 26.30 31.26 20.69
N ALA A 136 26.04 32.41 20.04
CA ALA A 136 27.06 33.14 19.28
C ALA A 136 28.03 33.90 20.20
N ALA A 137 27.66 34.14 21.46
CA ALA A 137 28.52 34.75 22.46
C ALA A 137 29.58 33.77 23.04
N ILE A 138 29.46 32.46 22.78
CA ILE A 138 30.33 31.43 23.33
C ILE A 138 31.59 31.27 22.46
N PRO A 139 32.81 31.57 22.96
CA PRO A 139 34.07 31.71 22.20
C PRO A 139 34.18 30.95 20.87
N GLY A 140 34.84 29.82 20.66
CA GLY A 140 34.89 29.15 19.33
C GLY A 140 33.59 28.55 18.73
N ILE A 141 32.43 29.23 18.78
CA ILE A 141 31.19 28.86 18.07
C ILE A 141 30.91 29.92 16.98
N SER A 142 30.93 29.52 15.70
CA SER A 142 30.57 30.42 14.60
C SER A 142 29.06 30.56 14.46
N PRO A 143 28.52 31.63 13.83
CA PRO A 143 27.07 31.79 13.64
C PRO A 143 26.41 30.61 12.92
N LYS A 144 27.08 30.04 11.92
CA LYS A 144 26.64 28.82 11.22
C LYS A 144 26.54 27.62 12.16
N ARG A 145 27.46 27.50 13.11
CA ARG A 145 27.52 26.40 14.07
C ARG A 145 26.54 26.61 15.23
N ALA A 146 26.32 27.85 15.66
CA ALA A 146 25.28 28.23 16.62
C ALA A 146 23.90 27.84 16.09
N LYS A 147 23.59 28.19 14.83
CA LYS A 147 22.35 27.79 14.16
C LYS A 147 22.16 26.26 14.13
N GLN A 148 23.21 25.51 13.76
CA GLN A 148 23.14 24.04 13.75
C GLN A 148 22.89 23.41 15.12
N ILE A 149 23.47 24.00 16.18
CA ILE A 149 23.26 23.55 17.57
C ILE A 149 21.81 23.86 17.99
N TYR A 150 21.33 25.07 17.69
CA TYR A 150 19.95 25.46 17.93
C TYR A 150 18.97 24.53 17.21
N ASP A 151 19.16 24.32 15.90
CA ASP A 151 18.32 23.45 15.08
C ASP A 151 18.28 22.02 15.68
N SER A 152 19.42 21.46 16.07
CA SER A 152 19.48 20.12 16.68
C SER A 152 18.82 20.05 18.07
N VAL A 153 18.92 21.11 18.89
CA VAL A 153 18.28 21.17 20.21
C VAL A 153 16.76 21.30 20.07
N MET A 154 16.31 22.18 19.17
CA MET A 154 14.90 22.38 18.87
C MET A 154 14.26 21.16 18.23
N GLU A 155 14.97 20.48 17.32
CA GLU A 155 14.50 19.25 16.67
C GLU A 155 14.20 18.17 17.74
N HIS A 156 15.15 17.93 18.64
CA HIS A 156 15.00 16.93 19.69
C HIS A 156 13.90 17.29 20.70
N GLN A 157 13.84 18.53 21.19
CA GLN A 157 12.79 18.96 22.12
C GLN A 157 11.40 18.93 21.49
N SER A 158 11.28 19.36 20.23
CA SER A 158 10.01 19.34 19.50
C SER A 158 9.54 17.91 19.27
N LEU A 159 10.47 17.00 18.92
CA LEU A 159 10.17 15.58 18.78
C LEU A 159 9.69 14.99 20.10
N GLU A 160 10.41 15.18 21.21
CA GLU A 160 10.04 14.64 22.52
C GLU A 160 8.66 15.14 22.99
N ARG A 161 8.39 16.45 22.87
CA ARG A 161 7.07 17.03 23.19
C ARG A 161 5.96 16.48 22.31
N THR A 162 6.22 16.39 20.99
CA THR A 162 5.28 15.81 20.02
C THR A 162 4.94 14.37 20.40
N MET A 163 5.94 13.58 20.77
CA MET A 163 5.76 12.18 21.14
C MET A 163 4.93 12.03 22.41
N VAL A 164 5.22 12.81 23.45
CA VAL A 164 4.44 12.79 24.70
C VAL A 164 2.99 13.18 24.43
N PHE A 165 2.78 14.29 23.73
CA PHE A 165 1.44 14.78 23.41
C PHE A 165 0.63 13.76 22.61
N LEU A 166 1.20 13.20 21.54
CA LEU A 166 0.50 12.24 20.68
C LEU A 166 0.21 10.91 21.39
N TYR A 167 1.05 10.52 22.33
CA TYR A 167 0.85 9.29 23.11
C TYR A 167 -0.41 9.37 23.98
N GLU A 168 -0.78 10.56 24.48
CA GLU A 168 -2.04 10.79 25.23
C GLU A 168 -3.28 10.42 24.41
N PHE A 169 -3.20 10.48 23.07
CA PHE A 169 -4.28 10.10 22.14
C PHE A 169 -4.14 8.66 21.60
N GLY A 170 -3.29 7.85 22.21
CA GLY A 170 -3.03 6.46 21.79
C GLY A 170 -2.40 6.36 20.39
N ILE A 171 -1.66 7.40 19.97
CA ILE A 171 -0.92 7.39 18.70
C ILE A 171 0.45 6.77 18.94
N GLY A 172 0.64 5.58 18.36
CA GLY A 172 1.90 4.84 18.48
C GLY A 172 3.07 5.52 17.78
N VAL A 173 4.29 5.16 18.19
CA VAL A 173 5.56 5.78 17.80
C VAL A 173 5.72 5.93 16.28
N HIS A 174 5.38 4.92 15.49
CA HIS A 174 5.51 4.98 14.03
C HIS A 174 4.60 6.00 13.34
N VAL A 175 3.42 6.26 13.90
CA VAL A 175 2.51 7.28 13.37
C VAL A 175 2.98 8.65 13.83
N ALA A 176 3.39 8.79 15.09
CA ALA A 176 3.93 10.03 15.63
C ALA A 176 5.18 10.52 14.90
N LEU A 177 6.10 9.61 14.55
CA LEU A 177 7.26 9.93 13.71
C LEU A 177 6.87 10.40 12.31
N ARG A 178 5.81 9.85 11.71
CA ARG A 178 5.30 10.31 10.41
C ARG A 178 4.68 11.70 10.51
N ILE A 179 3.91 12.00 11.55
CA ILE A 179 3.42 13.35 11.84
C ILE A 179 4.60 14.31 11.98
N TYR A 180 5.61 13.93 12.75
CA TYR A 180 6.80 14.75 12.92
C TYR A 180 7.58 14.92 11.61
N GLN A 181 7.68 13.88 10.77
CA GLN A 181 8.33 13.99 9.48
C GLN A 181 7.60 14.92 8.52
N ALA A 182 6.27 14.93 8.55
CA ALA A 182 5.43 15.79 7.71
C ALA A 182 5.60 17.28 8.06
N TYR A 183 5.59 17.63 9.35
CA TYR A 183 5.54 19.04 9.78
C TYR A 183 6.81 19.56 10.46
N LYS A 184 7.71 18.67 10.89
CA LYS A 184 8.98 18.99 11.55
C LYS A 184 8.78 19.92 12.75
N HIS A 185 9.40 21.10 12.73
CA HIS A 185 9.29 22.07 13.82
C HIS A 185 7.88 22.65 13.96
N ASN A 186 7.02 22.56 12.94
CA ASN A 186 5.64 23.05 12.98
C ASN A 186 4.64 22.03 13.52
N THR A 187 5.09 20.83 13.91
CA THR A 187 4.18 19.76 14.35
C THR A 187 3.26 20.22 15.48
N MET A 188 3.80 20.83 16.54
CA MET A 188 2.96 21.27 17.67
C MET A 188 1.94 22.32 17.26
N THR A 189 2.30 23.27 16.40
CA THR A 189 1.37 24.28 15.87
C THR A 189 0.22 23.65 15.10
N VAL A 190 0.51 22.67 14.25
CA VAL A 190 -0.54 21.95 13.50
C VAL A 190 -1.45 21.17 14.44
N LEU A 191 -0.89 20.51 15.45
CA LEU A 191 -1.66 19.75 16.44
C LEU A 191 -2.60 20.65 17.26
N THR A 192 -2.20 21.89 17.53
CA THR A 192 -3.01 22.83 18.33
C THR A 192 -3.98 23.68 17.51
N GLU A 193 -3.57 24.15 16.33
CA GLU A 193 -4.34 25.14 15.56
C GLU A 193 -5.15 24.53 14.42
N THR A 194 -4.64 23.50 13.75
CA THR A 194 -5.32 22.87 12.60
C THR A 194 -5.20 21.34 12.61
N PRO A 195 -5.64 20.64 13.68
CA PRO A 195 -5.42 19.21 13.87
C PRO A 195 -6.11 18.32 12.84
N TYR A 196 -7.17 18.78 12.19
CA TYR A 196 -7.83 18.00 11.13
C TYR A 196 -6.96 17.85 9.86
N LYS A 197 -5.94 18.69 9.65
CA LYS A 197 -4.95 18.49 8.56
C LYS A 197 -4.20 17.16 8.68
N LEU A 198 -4.09 16.60 9.88
CA LEU A 198 -3.49 15.29 10.10
C LEU A 198 -4.15 14.18 9.26
N ILE A 199 -5.45 14.31 8.98
CA ILE A 199 -6.21 13.36 8.16
C ILE A 199 -5.71 13.39 6.70
N GLU A 200 -5.47 14.59 6.17
CA GLU A 200 -5.02 14.81 4.79
C GLU A 200 -3.54 14.45 4.62
N ASP A 201 -2.68 14.91 5.54
CA ASP A 201 -1.23 14.89 5.35
C ASP A 201 -0.55 13.63 5.89
N VAL A 202 -1.20 12.86 6.78
CA VAL A 202 -0.55 11.74 7.50
C VAL A 202 -1.36 10.46 7.42
N GLN A 203 -0.86 9.53 6.62
CA GLN A 203 -1.48 8.21 6.46
C GLN A 203 -1.53 7.43 7.79
N GLY A 204 -2.72 6.92 8.14
CA GLY A 204 -2.95 6.13 9.37
C GLY A 204 -3.55 6.92 10.54
N ILE A 205 -3.88 8.19 10.33
CA ILE A 205 -4.69 8.99 11.25
C ILE A 205 -6.09 9.11 10.67
N GLY A 206 -7.04 8.39 11.28
CA GLY A 206 -8.45 8.54 10.95
C GLY A 206 -9.10 9.71 11.67
N PHE A 207 -10.30 10.09 11.22
CA PHE A 207 -11.05 11.23 11.76
C PHE A 207 -11.12 11.24 13.29
N LYS A 208 -11.47 10.12 13.92
CA LYS A 208 -11.63 10.03 15.38
C LYS A 208 -10.40 10.52 16.15
N ARG A 209 -9.20 10.10 15.75
CA ARG A 209 -7.95 10.52 16.44
C ARG A 209 -7.68 12.01 16.27
N ALA A 210 -7.92 12.54 15.07
CA ALA A 210 -7.78 13.98 14.82
C ALA A 210 -8.83 14.78 15.59
N ASP A 211 -10.06 14.26 15.71
CA ASP A 211 -11.16 14.85 16.47
C ASP A 211 -10.86 14.87 17.98
N ASP A 212 -10.33 13.78 18.54
CA ASP A 212 -9.90 13.71 19.94
C ASP A 212 -8.83 14.78 20.24
N ILE A 213 -7.85 14.94 19.33
CA ILE A 213 -6.83 16.00 19.43
C ILE A 213 -7.50 17.38 19.36
N ALA A 214 -8.34 17.63 18.36
CA ALA A 214 -9.03 18.91 18.15
C ALA A 214 -9.82 19.38 19.36
N LEU A 215 -10.60 18.49 19.96
CA LEU A 215 -11.40 18.81 21.15
C LEU A 215 -10.50 19.12 22.35
N SER A 216 -9.39 18.40 22.51
CA SER A 216 -8.44 18.63 23.60
C SER A 216 -7.66 19.94 23.48
N THR A 217 -7.43 20.41 22.25
CA THR A 217 -6.68 21.64 21.96
C THR A 217 -7.56 22.89 21.89
N GLY A 218 -8.87 22.73 22.11
CA GLY A 218 -9.81 23.84 22.32
C GLY A 218 -10.74 24.12 21.14
N ILE A 219 -10.75 23.28 20.09
CA ILE A 219 -11.76 23.37 19.03
C ILE A 219 -13.11 22.94 19.60
N ALA A 220 -14.14 23.78 19.43
CA ALA A 220 -15.48 23.49 19.95
C ALA A 220 -16.10 22.27 19.26
N ALA A 221 -16.81 21.43 20.03
CA ALA A 221 -17.51 20.26 19.49
C ALA A 221 -18.56 20.59 18.42
N SER A 222 -19.06 21.83 18.40
CA SER A 222 -20.00 22.37 17.41
C SER A 222 -19.32 23.11 16.25
N SER A 223 -17.98 23.04 16.14
CA SER A 223 -17.23 23.80 15.13
C SER A 223 -17.59 23.37 13.70
N PRO A 224 -17.84 24.30 12.76
CA PRO A 224 -17.98 23.98 11.34
C PRO A 224 -16.75 23.28 10.75
N GLU A 225 -15.54 23.59 11.26
CA GLU A 225 -14.29 22.94 10.82
C GLU A 225 -14.31 21.42 11.06
N ARG A 226 -14.91 21.00 12.18
CA ARG A 226 -15.10 19.59 12.52
C ARG A 226 -16.03 18.88 11.52
N VAL A 227 -17.11 19.55 11.11
CA VAL A 227 -18.06 19.02 10.13
C VAL A 227 -17.43 18.93 8.74
N MET A 228 -16.71 19.97 8.31
CA MET A 228 -15.96 19.96 7.06
C MET A 228 -14.92 18.83 7.00
N ALA A 229 -14.17 18.63 8.09
CA ALA A 229 -13.22 17.53 8.20
C ALA A 229 -13.90 16.15 8.14
N ALA A 230 -15.09 16.00 8.73
CA ALA A 230 -15.88 14.78 8.64
C ALA A 230 -16.34 14.51 7.20
N CYS A 231 -16.85 15.52 6.49
CA CYS A 231 -17.24 15.39 5.09
C CYS A 231 -16.07 14.97 4.19
N LEU A 232 -14.91 15.63 4.35
CA LEU A 232 -13.71 15.30 3.58
C LEU A 232 -13.23 13.88 3.88
N TYR A 233 -13.20 13.48 5.15
CA TYR A 233 -12.81 12.12 5.54
C TYR A 233 -13.74 11.07 4.94
N VAL A 234 -15.07 11.27 5.04
CA VAL A 234 -16.05 10.34 4.44
C VAL A 234 -15.86 10.24 2.93
N LEU A 235 -15.64 11.37 2.25
CA LEU A 235 -15.43 11.40 0.82
C LEU A 235 -14.10 10.74 0.39
N GLN A 236 -13.04 10.91 1.18
CA GLN A 236 -11.75 10.25 0.98
C GLN A 236 -11.85 8.73 1.20
N GLU A 237 -12.51 8.28 2.27
CA GLU A 237 -12.74 6.85 2.52
C GLU A 237 -13.62 6.23 1.43
N ALA A 238 -14.69 6.92 1.01
CA ALA A 238 -15.52 6.50 -0.11
C ALA A 238 -14.66 6.30 -1.38
N GLY A 239 -13.73 7.21 -1.66
CA GLY A 239 -12.82 7.08 -2.78
C GLY A 239 -11.80 5.96 -2.63
N TYR A 240 -10.89 6.08 -1.67
CA TYR A 240 -9.70 5.25 -1.58
C TYR A 240 -9.93 3.86 -0.96
N SER A 241 -10.96 3.71 -0.13
CA SER A 241 -11.28 2.44 0.54
C SER A 241 -12.40 1.67 -0.16
N GLU A 242 -13.43 2.37 -0.66
CA GLU A 242 -14.60 1.74 -1.30
C GLU A 242 -14.53 1.77 -2.85
N GLY A 243 -13.69 2.64 -3.43
CA GLY A 243 -13.47 2.72 -4.88
C GLY A 243 -14.45 3.65 -5.60
N HIS A 244 -15.12 4.57 -4.91
CA HIS A 244 -16.02 5.55 -5.50
C HIS A 244 -15.27 6.71 -6.18
N VAL A 245 -15.78 7.21 -7.31
CA VAL A 245 -15.27 8.44 -7.95
C VAL A 245 -15.94 9.68 -7.38
N TYR A 246 -17.24 9.56 -7.13
CA TYR A 246 -18.07 10.56 -6.45
C TYR A 246 -18.87 9.91 -5.33
N PHE A 247 -19.44 10.71 -4.46
CA PHE A 247 -20.39 10.24 -3.46
C PHE A 247 -21.72 11.02 -3.59
N PRO A 248 -22.89 10.34 -3.56
CA PRO A 248 -24.18 11.02 -3.59
C PRO A 248 -24.31 11.99 -2.42
N HIS A 249 -24.82 13.19 -2.71
CA HIS A 249 -24.92 14.28 -1.74
C HIS A 249 -25.71 13.88 -0.48
N GLU A 250 -26.88 13.26 -0.61
CA GLU A 250 -27.69 12.83 0.54
C GLU A 250 -26.99 11.74 1.37
N GLU A 251 -26.30 10.80 0.73
CA GLU A 251 -25.54 9.76 1.43
C GLU A 251 -24.33 10.34 2.16
N LEU A 252 -23.65 11.33 1.59
CA LEU A 252 -22.53 12.04 2.22
C LEU A 252 -22.98 12.68 3.53
N ILE A 253 -24.12 13.36 3.51
CA ILE A 253 -24.71 13.99 4.70
C ILE A 253 -24.98 12.92 5.76
N GLY A 254 -25.69 11.85 5.39
CA GLY A 254 -26.02 10.77 6.33
C GLY A 254 -24.79 10.14 6.98
N ARG A 255 -23.77 9.80 6.18
CA ARG A 255 -22.51 9.20 6.69
C ARG A 255 -21.70 10.18 7.55
N ALA A 256 -21.65 11.46 7.19
CA ALA A 256 -20.96 12.47 8.00
C ALA A 256 -21.64 12.66 9.37
N ILE A 257 -22.97 12.75 9.42
CA ILE A 257 -23.73 12.82 10.68
C ILE A 257 -23.48 11.58 11.54
N GLN A 258 -23.50 10.39 10.92
CA GLN A 258 -23.23 9.15 11.64
C GLN A 258 -21.83 9.17 12.28
N LEU A 259 -20.80 9.53 11.51
CA LEU A 259 -19.42 9.62 11.99
C LEU A 259 -19.27 10.60 13.15
N LEU A 260 -19.87 11.80 13.02
CA LEU A 260 -19.86 12.82 14.07
C LEU A 260 -20.60 12.35 15.33
N THR A 261 -21.72 11.65 15.16
CA THR A 261 -22.51 11.09 16.27
C THR A 261 -21.74 10.00 17.02
N GLU A 262 -21.02 9.13 16.30
CA GLU A 262 -20.16 8.10 16.89
C GLU A 262 -19.00 8.70 17.71
N CYS A 263 -18.50 9.87 17.32
CA CYS A 263 -17.48 10.62 18.06
C CYS A 263 -18.07 11.44 19.24
N GLY A 264 -19.35 11.82 19.16
CA GLY A 264 -20.09 12.49 20.23
C GLY A 264 -19.83 14.00 20.33
N GLY A 265 -20.22 14.59 21.46
CA GLY A 265 -19.93 16.00 21.81
C GLY A 265 -20.93 17.05 21.30
N HIS A 266 -21.49 16.89 20.10
CA HIS A 266 -22.52 17.78 19.55
C HIS A 266 -23.41 17.03 18.55
N VAL A 267 -24.68 17.42 18.45
CA VAL A 267 -25.63 16.86 17.48
C VAL A 267 -25.74 17.82 16.31
N PHE A 268 -25.43 17.35 15.11
CA PHE A 268 -25.50 18.14 13.88
C PHE A 268 -26.71 17.73 13.06
N GLU A 269 -27.39 18.71 12.48
CA GLU A 269 -28.50 18.49 11.56
C GLU A 269 -28.00 18.46 10.11
N ALA A 270 -28.81 17.95 9.19
CA ALA A 270 -28.48 17.88 7.76
C ALA A 270 -28.09 19.26 7.17
N GLU A 271 -28.74 20.33 7.62
CA GLU A 271 -28.42 21.70 7.19
C GLU A 271 -27.02 22.15 7.58
N ASP A 272 -26.50 21.72 8.74
CA ASP A 272 -25.15 22.09 9.19
C ASP A 272 -24.09 21.46 8.29
N VAL A 273 -24.32 20.19 7.91
CA VAL A 273 -23.45 19.46 7.00
C VAL A 273 -23.54 20.03 5.59
N GLN A 274 -24.74 20.37 5.12
CA GLN A 274 -24.92 20.99 3.80
C GLN A 274 -24.15 22.31 3.70
N ARG A 275 -24.31 23.23 4.67
CA ARG A 275 -23.54 24.50 4.69
C ARG A 275 -22.03 24.26 4.72
N SER A 276 -21.58 23.20 5.40
CA SER A 276 -20.16 22.83 5.44
C SER A 276 -19.66 22.31 4.09
N ILE A 277 -20.48 21.54 3.35
CA ILE A 277 -20.16 21.12 1.98
C ILE A 277 -20.10 22.35 1.05
N GLU A 278 -21.05 23.29 1.15
CA GLU A 278 -21.03 24.53 0.39
C GLU A 278 -19.75 25.34 0.66
N GLN A 279 -19.32 25.43 1.92
CA GLN A 279 -18.05 26.07 2.28
C GLN A 279 -16.85 25.34 1.67
N LEU A 280 -16.81 24.00 1.72
CA LEU A 280 -15.74 23.20 1.09
C LEU A 280 -15.67 23.42 -0.43
N VAL A 281 -16.81 23.66 -1.10
CA VAL A 281 -16.85 24.04 -2.52
C VAL A 281 -16.23 25.42 -2.73
N MET A 282 -16.59 26.41 -1.89
CA MET A 282 -16.00 27.75 -1.96
C MET A 282 -14.48 27.74 -1.73
N GLU A 283 -13.99 26.83 -0.89
CA GLU A 283 -12.56 26.60 -0.63
C GLU A 283 -11.86 25.73 -1.69
N ASN A 284 -12.58 25.27 -2.72
CA ASN A 284 -12.10 24.33 -3.76
C ASN A 284 -11.57 23.00 -3.21
N LYS A 285 -12.00 22.60 -2.01
CA LYS A 285 -11.64 21.31 -1.42
C LYS A 285 -12.49 20.15 -1.95
N VAL A 286 -13.72 20.44 -2.35
CA VAL A 286 -14.63 19.49 -3.02
C VAL A 286 -15.23 20.13 -4.27
N HIS A 287 -15.66 19.30 -5.21
CA HIS A 287 -16.46 19.72 -6.35
C HIS A 287 -17.87 19.14 -6.23
N TRP A 288 -18.89 19.96 -6.45
CA TRP A 288 -20.29 19.54 -6.35
C TRP A 288 -21.01 19.80 -7.68
N GLU A 289 -21.45 18.72 -8.34
CA GLU A 289 -22.15 18.75 -9.63
C GLU A 289 -23.48 17.99 -9.50
N GLU A 290 -24.60 18.71 -9.55
CA GLU A 290 -25.95 18.15 -9.32
C GLU A 290 -26.03 17.42 -7.96
N GLU A 291 -26.34 16.12 -7.92
CA GLU A 291 -26.40 15.32 -6.68
C GLU A 291 -25.08 14.61 -6.35
N ARG A 292 -23.96 14.98 -7.01
CA ARG A 292 -22.68 14.28 -6.91
C ARG A 292 -21.61 15.17 -6.30
N VAL A 293 -21.00 14.71 -5.21
CA VAL A 293 -19.87 15.39 -4.56
C VAL A 293 -18.59 14.61 -4.84
N TYR A 294 -17.53 15.31 -5.26
CA TYR A 294 -16.27 14.75 -5.69
C TYR A 294 -15.09 15.34 -4.93
N LEU A 295 -14.03 14.54 -4.78
CA LEU A 295 -12.69 15.12 -4.65
C LEU A 295 -12.31 15.78 -5.98
N PRO A 296 -11.74 17.01 -5.98
CA PRO A 296 -11.42 17.71 -7.22
C PRO A 296 -10.50 16.90 -8.14
N SER A 297 -9.53 16.19 -7.57
CA SER A 297 -8.60 15.31 -8.31
C SER A 297 -9.32 14.21 -9.09
N LEU A 298 -10.39 13.63 -8.53
CA LEU A 298 -11.18 12.57 -9.17
C LEU A 298 -12.16 13.15 -10.20
N PHE A 299 -12.79 14.29 -9.90
CA PHE A 299 -13.65 15.00 -10.85
C PHE A 299 -12.93 15.33 -12.16
N PHE A 300 -11.76 15.99 -12.05
CA PHE A 300 -10.98 16.35 -13.22
C PHE A 300 -10.37 15.13 -13.92
N ALA A 301 -10.04 14.06 -13.18
CA ALA A 301 -9.58 12.81 -13.77
C ALA A 301 -10.66 12.15 -14.62
N GLU A 302 -11.89 12.05 -14.11
CA GLU A 302 -13.02 11.45 -14.81
C GLU A 302 -13.37 12.22 -16.09
N ILE A 303 -13.44 13.56 -16.03
CA ILE A 303 -13.68 14.41 -17.20
C ILE A 303 -12.55 14.33 -18.21
N GLY A 304 -11.30 14.42 -17.74
CA GLY A 304 -10.11 14.38 -18.58
C GLY A 304 -10.01 13.07 -19.36
N LEU A 305 -10.25 11.95 -18.67
CA LEU A 305 -10.27 10.62 -19.25
C LEU A 305 -11.39 10.48 -20.29
N ALA A 306 -12.62 10.85 -19.96
CA ALA A 306 -13.76 10.74 -20.87
C ALA A 306 -13.52 11.49 -22.19
N LYS A 307 -12.99 12.72 -22.13
CA LYS A 307 -12.66 13.52 -23.31
C LYS A 307 -11.59 12.87 -24.18
N ARG A 308 -10.55 12.31 -23.56
CA ARG A 308 -9.45 11.64 -24.29
C ARG A 308 -9.91 10.34 -24.93
N LEU A 309 -10.66 9.52 -24.20
CA LEU A 309 -11.24 8.28 -24.73
C LEU A 309 -12.15 8.58 -25.92
N HIS A 310 -13.05 9.57 -25.80
CA HIS A 310 -13.90 9.99 -26.91
C HIS A 310 -13.07 10.48 -28.12
N TYR A 311 -12.02 11.28 -27.88
CA TYR A 311 -11.12 11.73 -28.95
C TYR A 311 -10.48 10.57 -29.71
N PHE A 312 -9.93 9.57 -29.02
CA PHE A 312 -9.32 8.42 -29.70
C PHE A 312 -10.36 7.46 -30.31
N ALA A 313 -11.53 7.30 -29.70
CA ALA A 313 -12.61 6.44 -30.22
C ALA A 313 -13.26 7.01 -31.48
N SER A 314 -13.37 8.33 -31.59
CA SER A 314 -13.91 9.02 -32.77
C SER A 314 -12.92 9.14 -33.93
N ARG A 315 -11.65 8.75 -33.72
CA ARG A 315 -10.67 8.63 -34.81
C ARG A 315 -10.93 7.37 -35.60
N GLU A 316 -11.56 7.54 -36.76
CA GLU A 316 -11.40 6.64 -37.89
C GLU A 316 -10.12 7.05 -38.61
N ASP A 317 -9.10 6.18 -38.63
CA ASP A 317 -7.89 6.50 -39.37
C ASP A 317 -8.23 6.52 -40.87
N SER A 318 -8.06 7.69 -41.49
CA SER A 318 -8.32 7.90 -42.91
C SER A 318 -7.41 7.06 -43.82
N ASP A 319 -6.33 6.50 -43.24
CA ASP A 319 -5.39 5.58 -43.87
C ASP A 319 -5.70 4.12 -43.48
N SER A 320 -6.97 3.70 -43.55
CA SER A 320 -7.31 2.28 -43.40
C SER A 320 -6.53 1.47 -44.44
N TYR A 321 -5.79 0.47 -43.99
CA TYR A 321 -5.03 -0.38 -44.90
C TYR A 321 -5.98 -1.09 -45.86
N PRO A 322 -5.64 -1.19 -47.17
CA PRO A 322 -6.41 -2.03 -48.08
C PRO A 322 -6.51 -3.44 -47.50
N ALA A 323 -7.72 -4.02 -47.51
CA ALA A 323 -7.95 -5.36 -46.94
C ALA A 323 -6.93 -6.40 -47.45
N SER A 324 -6.51 -6.31 -48.71
CA SER A 324 -5.47 -7.17 -49.28
C SER A 324 -4.11 -7.05 -48.57
N GLU A 325 -3.68 -5.86 -48.16
CA GLU A 325 -2.43 -5.65 -47.43
C GLU A 325 -2.52 -6.23 -46.03
N PHE A 326 -3.64 -6.02 -45.35
CA PHE A 326 -3.90 -6.64 -44.04
C PHE A 326 -3.85 -8.16 -44.12
N TYR A 327 -4.59 -8.78 -45.05
CA TYR A 327 -4.62 -10.24 -45.19
C TYR A 327 -3.25 -10.83 -45.57
N GLN A 328 -2.43 -10.10 -46.33
CA GLN A 328 -1.04 -10.50 -46.59
C GLN A 328 -0.17 -10.39 -45.33
N ALA A 329 -0.31 -9.30 -44.56
CA ALA A 329 0.46 -9.10 -43.34
C ALA A 329 0.12 -10.16 -42.28
N ILE A 330 -1.16 -10.41 -42.01
CA ILE A 330 -1.57 -11.43 -41.04
C ILE A 330 -1.20 -12.84 -41.50
N GLY A 331 -1.30 -13.15 -42.80
CA GLY A 331 -0.90 -14.45 -43.35
C GLY A 331 0.59 -14.73 -43.16
N LYS A 332 1.45 -13.72 -43.36
CA LYS A 332 2.89 -13.82 -43.03
C LYS A 332 3.11 -14.08 -41.55
N VAL A 333 2.38 -13.38 -40.67
CA VAL A 333 2.48 -13.58 -39.23
C VAL A 333 2.03 -14.99 -38.81
N GLU A 334 0.94 -15.50 -39.39
CA GLU A 334 0.49 -16.89 -39.17
C GLU A 334 1.59 -17.91 -39.56
N GLU A 335 2.26 -17.70 -40.69
CA GLU A 335 3.37 -18.55 -41.14
C GLU A 335 4.61 -18.44 -40.24
N GLU A 336 5.06 -17.21 -39.91
CA GLU A 336 6.23 -16.96 -39.05
C GLU A 336 6.06 -17.50 -37.64
N LEU A 337 4.85 -17.37 -37.08
CA LEU A 337 4.54 -17.80 -35.72
C LEU A 337 4.08 -19.27 -35.65
N GLY A 338 3.77 -19.91 -36.79
CA GLY A 338 3.26 -21.27 -36.85
C GLY A 338 1.90 -21.43 -36.18
N ILE A 339 1.03 -20.42 -36.29
CA ILE A 339 -0.30 -20.37 -35.67
C ILE A 339 -1.38 -20.04 -36.70
N SER A 340 -2.63 -20.30 -36.35
CA SER A 340 -3.78 -19.83 -37.13
C SER A 340 -4.77 -19.12 -36.20
N TYR A 341 -5.15 -17.90 -36.58
CA TYR A 341 -6.08 -17.09 -35.80
C TYR A 341 -7.53 -17.51 -36.06
N ALA A 342 -8.31 -17.65 -34.98
CA ALA A 342 -9.75 -17.81 -35.10
C ALA A 342 -10.41 -16.52 -35.59
N SER A 343 -11.66 -16.61 -36.07
CA SER A 343 -12.38 -15.46 -36.64
C SER A 343 -12.38 -14.24 -35.72
N LYS A 344 -12.71 -14.42 -34.43
CA LYS A 344 -12.73 -13.33 -33.44
C LYS A 344 -11.35 -12.77 -33.09
N GLN A 345 -10.31 -13.59 -33.16
CA GLN A 345 -8.94 -13.12 -32.97
C GLN A 345 -8.46 -12.31 -34.18
N ARG A 346 -8.79 -12.75 -35.40
CA ARG A 346 -8.48 -12.01 -36.62
C ARG A 346 -9.20 -10.66 -36.65
N GLU A 347 -10.49 -10.64 -36.28
CA GLU A 347 -11.29 -9.43 -36.10
C GLU A 347 -10.62 -8.47 -35.09
N ALA A 348 -10.06 -8.98 -33.99
CA ALA A 348 -9.33 -8.15 -33.03
C ALA A 348 -8.05 -7.53 -33.63
N VAL A 349 -7.30 -8.30 -34.42
CA VAL A 349 -6.08 -7.80 -35.08
C VAL A 349 -6.42 -6.75 -36.14
N GLU A 350 -7.48 -6.98 -36.92
CA GLU A 350 -7.99 -6.04 -37.92
C GLU A 350 -8.46 -4.74 -37.26
N LYS A 351 -9.31 -4.85 -36.24
CA LYS A 351 -9.86 -3.70 -35.54
C LYS A 351 -8.80 -2.82 -34.88
N ALA A 352 -7.68 -3.41 -34.46
CA ALA A 352 -6.53 -2.71 -33.89
C ALA A 352 -5.79 -1.84 -34.90
N MET A 353 -5.86 -2.15 -36.20
CA MET A 353 -5.25 -1.35 -37.25
C MET A 353 -6.20 -0.22 -37.71
N ASP A 354 -7.51 -0.47 -37.69
CA ASP A 354 -8.51 0.44 -38.27
C ASP A 354 -9.07 1.49 -37.27
N SER A 355 -8.78 1.32 -35.97
CA SER A 355 -9.34 2.18 -34.92
C SER A 355 -8.23 2.93 -34.18
N GLY A 356 -8.43 4.22 -33.90
CA GLY A 356 -7.54 4.97 -33.02
C GLY A 356 -7.54 4.43 -31.58
N LEU A 357 -8.68 3.88 -31.14
CA LEU A 357 -8.85 3.19 -29.86
C LEU A 357 -9.69 1.93 -30.04
N MET A 358 -9.27 0.83 -29.42
CA MET A 358 -10.12 -0.35 -29.24
C MET A 358 -9.95 -1.00 -27.88
N LEU A 359 -10.93 -1.80 -27.50
CA LEU A 359 -10.92 -2.64 -26.32
C LEU A 359 -11.03 -4.13 -26.70
N LEU A 360 -10.04 -4.92 -26.28
CA LEU A 360 -10.02 -6.37 -26.43
C LEU A 360 -10.37 -7.02 -25.08
N THR A 361 -11.44 -7.80 -25.05
CA THR A 361 -11.83 -8.55 -23.85
C THR A 361 -11.81 -10.06 -24.07
N GLY A 362 -11.70 -10.80 -22.98
CA GLY A 362 -11.81 -12.26 -23.01
C GLY A 362 -11.40 -12.90 -21.70
N GLY A 363 -11.96 -14.07 -21.40
CA GLY A 363 -11.60 -14.85 -20.21
C GLY A 363 -10.22 -15.54 -20.32
N PRO A 364 -9.84 -16.36 -19.33
CA PRO A 364 -8.66 -17.23 -19.42
C PRO A 364 -8.79 -18.20 -20.60
N GLY A 365 -7.67 -18.55 -21.24
CA GLY A 365 -7.65 -19.55 -22.31
C GLY A 365 -8.20 -19.11 -23.68
N THR A 366 -8.63 -17.85 -23.82
CA THR A 366 -9.14 -17.27 -25.08
C THR A 366 -8.04 -16.77 -26.04
N GLY A 367 -6.78 -16.81 -25.61
CA GLY A 367 -5.62 -16.44 -26.44
C GLY A 367 -5.34 -14.94 -26.56
N LYS A 368 -5.80 -14.11 -25.61
CA LYS A 368 -5.53 -12.66 -25.59
C LYS A 368 -4.06 -12.29 -25.89
N THR A 369 -3.11 -12.94 -25.22
CA THR A 369 -1.69 -12.63 -25.42
C THR A 369 -1.16 -13.03 -26.80
N THR A 370 -1.75 -14.07 -27.42
CA THR A 370 -1.47 -14.44 -28.82
C THR A 370 -1.99 -13.38 -29.78
N VAL A 371 -3.14 -12.78 -29.49
CA VAL A 371 -3.69 -11.65 -30.25
C VAL A 371 -2.81 -10.41 -30.08
N ILE A 372 -2.37 -10.07 -28.87
CA ILE A 372 -1.44 -8.95 -28.61
C ILE A 372 -0.16 -9.11 -29.45
N ARG A 373 0.43 -10.31 -29.46
CA ARG A 373 1.60 -10.60 -30.29
C ARG A 373 1.27 -10.42 -31.78
N GLY A 374 0.11 -10.91 -32.23
CA GLY A 374 -0.35 -10.72 -33.61
C GLY A 374 -0.47 -9.25 -34.01
N ILE A 375 -1.11 -8.44 -33.17
CA ILE A 375 -1.25 -6.98 -33.35
C ILE A 375 0.12 -6.34 -33.53
N CYS A 376 1.09 -6.65 -32.65
CA CYS A 376 2.44 -6.08 -32.74
C CYS A 376 3.14 -6.42 -34.06
N HIS A 377 3.07 -7.69 -34.48
CA HIS A 377 3.73 -8.14 -35.70
C HIS A 377 3.05 -7.60 -36.97
N VAL A 378 1.72 -7.59 -37.02
CA VAL A 378 0.97 -7.04 -38.16
C VAL A 378 1.20 -5.54 -38.27
N PHE A 379 1.11 -4.80 -37.16
CA PHE A 379 1.41 -3.37 -37.14
C PHE A 379 2.83 -3.09 -37.63
N ALA A 380 3.82 -3.86 -37.15
CA ALA A 380 5.20 -3.70 -37.56
C ALA A 380 5.41 -3.95 -39.07
N ASN A 381 4.78 -4.98 -39.61
CA ASN A 381 4.82 -5.30 -41.04
C ASN A 381 4.19 -4.20 -41.89
N LEU A 382 3.03 -3.67 -41.49
CA LEU A 382 2.30 -2.63 -42.21
C LEU A 382 2.98 -1.26 -42.14
N GLN A 383 3.66 -0.95 -41.03
CA GLN A 383 4.36 0.33 -40.81
C GLN A 383 5.86 0.28 -41.19
N GLY A 384 6.37 -0.86 -41.66
CA GLY A 384 7.79 -1.05 -41.98
C GLY A 384 8.72 -0.93 -40.76
N ILE A 385 8.22 -1.28 -39.57
CA ILE A 385 8.95 -1.21 -38.30
C ILE A 385 9.70 -2.54 -38.09
N SER A 386 10.96 -2.47 -37.66
CA SER A 386 11.73 -3.66 -37.30
C SER A 386 11.37 -4.11 -35.87
N LEU A 387 11.13 -5.39 -35.64
CA LEU A 387 11.01 -5.93 -34.27
C LEU A 387 12.35 -6.29 -33.62
N ASP A 388 13.47 -5.93 -34.26
CA ASP A 388 14.81 -6.15 -33.71
C ASP A 388 15.19 -4.98 -32.81
N MET A 389 15.17 -5.25 -31.50
CA MET A 389 15.46 -4.25 -30.47
C MET A 389 16.84 -3.61 -30.59
N LYS A 390 17.81 -4.26 -31.25
CA LYS A 390 19.16 -3.70 -31.43
C LYS A 390 19.21 -2.48 -32.34
N LYS A 391 18.14 -2.21 -33.10
CA LYS A 391 18.03 -1.05 -33.99
C LYS A 391 17.48 0.21 -33.32
N TYR A 392 17.10 0.11 -32.04
CA TYR A 392 16.49 1.18 -31.28
C TYR A 392 17.35 1.56 -30.08
N ASP A 393 17.24 2.80 -29.67
CA ASP A 393 17.90 3.34 -28.49
C ASP A 393 16.91 4.16 -27.64
N THR A 394 17.30 4.53 -26.43
CA THR A 394 16.40 5.19 -25.47
C THR A 394 16.22 6.69 -25.70
N HIS A 395 17.00 7.33 -26.58
CA HIS A 395 17.06 8.80 -26.68
C HIS A 395 16.59 9.33 -28.03
N ASP A 396 17.20 8.87 -29.12
CA ASP A 396 17.00 9.45 -30.46
C ASP A 396 16.06 8.60 -31.32
N ASN A 397 16.09 7.27 -31.19
CA ASN A 397 15.24 6.35 -31.94
C ASN A 397 14.54 5.32 -31.03
N PRO A 398 13.52 5.74 -30.25
CA PRO A 398 12.79 4.84 -29.36
C PRO A 398 11.96 3.83 -30.15
N PHE A 399 11.77 2.65 -29.55
CA PHE A 399 10.91 1.61 -30.12
C PHE A 399 9.45 2.10 -30.21
N PRO A 400 8.80 2.03 -31.39
CA PRO A 400 7.52 2.70 -31.63
C PRO A 400 6.29 1.98 -31.07
N ILE A 401 6.42 0.74 -30.58
CA ILE A 401 5.32 -0.03 -29.97
C ILE A 401 5.52 -0.06 -28.45
N LEU A 402 4.62 0.60 -27.72
CA LEU A 402 4.65 0.69 -26.26
C LEU A 402 3.80 -0.44 -25.67
N LEU A 403 4.42 -1.36 -24.95
CA LEU A 403 3.74 -2.42 -24.23
C LEU A 403 3.70 -2.07 -22.74
N VAL A 404 2.51 -1.90 -22.17
CA VAL A 404 2.36 -1.49 -20.79
C VAL A 404 1.33 -2.30 -20.00
N ALA A 405 1.57 -2.40 -18.70
CA ALA A 405 0.65 -3.01 -17.75
C ALA A 405 0.69 -2.27 -16.40
N PRO A 406 -0.33 -2.39 -15.54
CA PRO A 406 -0.36 -1.72 -14.24
C PRO A 406 0.68 -2.26 -13.24
N THR A 407 1.06 -3.54 -13.35
CA THR A 407 2.01 -4.20 -12.44
C THR A 407 3.27 -4.68 -13.16
N GLY A 408 4.41 -4.73 -12.44
CA GLY A 408 5.68 -5.20 -13.00
C GLY A 408 5.60 -6.62 -13.54
N ARG A 409 4.81 -7.48 -12.89
CA ARG A 409 4.60 -8.87 -13.29
C ARG A 409 3.80 -9.02 -14.57
N ALA A 410 2.70 -8.27 -14.72
CA ALA A 410 1.91 -8.29 -15.94
C ALA A 410 2.77 -7.80 -17.13
N ALA A 411 3.56 -6.74 -16.92
CA ALA A 411 4.50 -6.25 -17.93
C ALA A 411 5.56 -7.31 -18.27
N LYS A 412 6.14 -7.98 -17.28
CA LYS A 412 7.12 -9.05 -17.52
C LYS A 412 6.51 -10.19 -18.33
N ARG A 413 5.33 -10.68 -17.96
CA ARG A 413 4.62 -11.74 -18.68
C ARG A 413 4.33 -11.35 -20.13
N MET A 414 3.88 -10.11 -20.34
CA MET A 414 3.67 -9.56 -21.67
C MET A 414 4.98 -9.58 -22.47
N SER A 415 6.10 -9.20 -21.84
CA SER A 415 7.42 -9.24 -22.48
C SER A 415 7.83 -10.65 -22.89
N GLU A 416 7.66 -11.64 -22.00
CA GLU A 416 7.98 -13.04 -22.27
C GLU A 416 7.14 -13.62 -23.41
N THR A 417 5.86 -13.25 -23.49
CA THR A 417 4.94 -13.84 -24.46
C THR A 417 5.03 -13.17 -25.84
N THR A 418 5.29 -11.86 -25.87
CA THR A 418 5.44 -11.10 -27.12
C THR A 418 6.86 -11.13 -27.66
N GLY A 419 7.86 -11.35 -26.81
CA GLY A 419 9.28 -11.19 -27.15
C GLY A 419 9.73 -9.73 -27.26
N LEU A 420 8.89 -8.77 -26.87
CA LEU A 420 9.11 -7.33 -26.96
C LEU A 420 9.22 -6.71 -25.56
N PRO A 421 9.91 -5.57 -25.38
CA PRO A 421 10.01 -4.95 -24.07
C PRO A 421 8.66 -4.38 -23.64
N ALA A 422 8.22 -4.73 -22.43
CA ALA A 422 7.09 -4.09 -21.78
C ALA A 422 7.48 -3.49 -20.43
N MET A 423 6.70 -2.52 -19.97
CA MET A 423 6.96 -1.81 -18.71
C MET A 423 5.68 -1.51 -17.94
N THR A 424 5.83 -1.00 -16.72
CA THR A 424 4.66 -0.55 -15.95
C THR A 424 4.14 0.79 -16.47
N ILE A 425 2.84 1.07 -16.30
CA ILE A 425 2.26 2.39 -16.59
C ILE A 425 3.03 3.49 -15.84
N HIS A 426 3.35 3.25 -14.57
CA HIS A 426 4.14 4.18 -13.76
C HIS A 426 5.54 4.47 -14.33
N ARG A 427 6.21 3.45 -14.88
CA ARG A 427 7.52 3.62 -15.53
C ARG A 427 7.39 4.37 -16.85
N LEU A 428 6.33 4.11 -17.62
CA LEU A 428 6.04 4.87 -18.84
C LEU A 428 5.80 6.36 -18.53
N LEU A 429 5.09 6.67 -17.45
CA LEU A 429 4.82 8.04 -17.01
C LEU A 429 6.04 8.75 -16.40
N GLY A 430 7.15 8.04 -16.17
CA GLY A 430 8.31 8.56 -15.47
C GLY A 430 8.01 9.03 -14.04
N TRP A 431 7.17 8.28 -13.31
CA TRP A 431 6.71 8.67 -11.98
C TRP A 431 7.85 8.71 -10.96
N LYS A 432 8.08 9.87 -10.35
CA LYS A 432 9.09 10.11 -9.31
C LYS A 432 8.45 10.46 -7.95
N GLY A 433 7.36 9.77 -7.61
CA GLY A 433 6.63 9.95 -6.35
C GLY A 433 5.60 11.09 -6.40
N GLU A 434 6.03 12.33 -6.55
CA GLU A 434 5.11 13.49 -6.55
C GLU A 434 4.87 14.07 -7.95
N SER A 435 5.68 13.71 -8.93
CA SER A 435 5.60 14.25 -10.30
C SER A 435 5.74 13.18 -11.36
N PHE A 436 5.13 13.46 -12.52
CA PHE A 436 5.26 12.67 -13.74
C PHE A 436 6.15 13.42 -14.72
N GLU A 437 7.01 12.67 -15.42
CA GLU A 437 7.86 13.23 -16.47
C GLU A 437 7.08 13.47 -17.76
N HIS A 438 6.10 12.61 -18.03
CA HIS A 438 5.28 12.65 -19.24
C HIS A 438 3.86 13.09 -18.96
N ASP A 439 3.39 14.07 -19.73
CA ASP A 439 2.05 14.65 -19.66
C ASP A 439 1.62 15.17 -21.05
N ASN A 440 0.63 16.05 -21.08
CA ASN A 440 0.15 16.63 -22.34
C ASN A 440 1.18 17.52 -23.04
N ASP A 441 2.07 18.16 -22.28
CA ASP A 441 3.06 19.10 -22.79
C ASP A 441 4.38 18.39 -23.11
N ASN A 442 4.63 17.24 -22.48
CA ASN A 442 5.71 16.30 -22.81
C ASN A 442 5.17 14.87 -23.07
N PRO A 443 4.52 14.62 -24.24
CA PRO A 443 3.96 13.30 -24.55
C PRO A 443 5.02 12.20 -24.67
N VAL A 444 4.60 10.94 -24.45
CA VAL A 444 5.45 9.78 -24.71
C VAL A 444 5.73 9.63 -26.21
N ARG A 445 6.86 9.01 -26.58
CA ARG A 445 7.20 8.75 -27.98
C ARG A 445 6.78 7.34 -28.38
N GLY A 446 5.83 7.22 -29.30
CA GLY A 446 5.34 5.93 -29.82
C GLY A 446 4.28 6.11 -30.90
N LYS A 447 4.05 5.04 -31.68
CA LYS A 447 2.98 4.97 -32.69
C LYS A 447 1.83 4.06 -32.29
N MET A 448 2.08 3.08 -31.45
CA MET A 448 1.06 2.19 -30.90
C MET A 448 1.33 1.97 -29.41
N ILE A 449 0.28 1.89 -28.61
CA ILE A 449 0.34 1.46 -27.21
C ILE A 449 -0.66 0.32 -26.97
N ILE A 450 -0.20 -0.74 -26.30
CA ILE A 450 -1.04 -1.84 -25.82
C ILE A 450 -1.01 -1.84 -24.31
N ILE A 451 -2.18 -1.73 -23.69
CA ILE A 451 -2.36 -1.66 -22.24
C ILE A 451 -3.06 -2.95 -21.80
N ASP A 452 -2.35 -3.86 -21.15
CA ASP A 452 -2.94 -5.11 -20.62
C ASP A 452 -3.32 -4.99 -19.14
N GLU A 453 -4.19 -5.89 -18.70
CA GLU A 453 -4.78 -5.91 -17.35
C GLU A 453 -5.50 -4.60 -17.00
N MET A 454 -6.26 -4.05 -17.96
CA MET A 454 -7.00 -2.78 -17.78
C MET A 454 -8.04 -2.83 -16.65
N SER A 455 -8.45 -4.03 -16.21
CA SER A 455 -9.32 -4.23 -15.04
C SER A 455 -8.70 -3.70 -13.74
N MET A 456 -7.37 -3.54 -13.65
CA MET A 456 -6.68 -3.08 -12.45
C MET A 456 -6.43 -1.57 -12.42
N VAL A 457 -6.74 -0.85 -13.51
CA VAL A 457 -6.39 0.56 -13.66
C VAL A 457 -7.53 1.43 -13.15
N ASP A 458 -7.25 2.27 -12.15
CA ASP A 458 -8.20 3.24 -11.59
C ASP A 458 -8.35 4.49 -12.48
N VAL A 459 -9.38 5.31 -12.19
CA VAL A 459 -9.72 6.50 -13.00
C VAL A 459 -8.60 7.54 -13.04
N TRP A 460 -7.85 7.66 -11.94
CA TRP A 460 -6.79 8.66 -11.82
C TRP A 460 -5.58 8.25 -12.67
N LEU A 461 -5.11 7.01 -12.53
CA LEU A 461 -4.00 6.47 -13.30
C LEU A 461 -4.34 6.40 -14.80
N ALA A 462 -5.57 6.00 -15.14
CA ALA A 462 -6.06 6.03 -16.52
C ALA A 462 -6.00 7.45 -17.10
N ASN A 463 -6.47 8.47 -16.38
CA ASN A 463 -6.38 9.85 -16.83
C ASN A 463 -4.93 10.29 -17.06
N GLN A 464 -3.99 9.99 -16.15
CA GLN A 464 -2.59 10.37 -16.37
C GLN A 464 -1.99 9.69 -17.61
N LEU A 465 -2.28 8.39 -17.80
CA LEU A 465 -1.86 7.64 -18.98
C LEU A 465 -2.38 8.27 -20.27
N PHE A 466 -3.69 8.51 -20.38
CA PHE A 466 -4.28 9.05 -21.61
C PHE A 466 -3.91 10.52 -21.87
N ARG A 467 -3.53 11.28 -20.82
CA ARG A 467 -3.04 12.65 -20.98
C ARG A 467 -1.65 12.72 -21.62
N CYS A 468 -0.80 11.72 -21.42
CA CYS A 468 0.56 11.71 -21.97
C CYS A 468 0.66 11.10 -23.37
N LEU A 469 -0.44 10.62 -23.95
CA LEU A 469 -0.44 9.97 -25.26
C LEU A 469 -0.39 11.00 -26.41
N PRO A 470 0.46 10.78 -27.44
CA PRO A 470 0.40 11.53 -28.68
C PRO A 470 -0.98 11.43 -29.33
N LYS A 471 -1.38 12.50 -30.04
CA LYS A 471 -2.69 12.57 -30.69
C LYS A 471 -2.92 11.48 -31.72
N ASP A 472 -1.85 11.07 -32.43
CA ASP A 472 -1.92 10.15 -33.57
C ASP A 472 -1.65 8.67 -33.19
N ILE A 473 -1.42 8.37 -31.90
CA ILE A 473 -1.11 7.00 -31.45
C ILE A 473 -2.33 6.07 -31.61
N HIS A 474 -2.10 4.81 -31.95
CA HIS A 474 -3.10 3.73 -31.84
C HIS A 474 -3.11 3.16 -30.42
N VAL A 475 -4.29 2.99 -29.84
CA VAL A 475 -4.45 2.51 -28.46
C VAL A 475 -5.24 1.20 -28.45
N VAL A 476 -4.62 0.13 -27.95
CA VAL A 476 -5.29 -1.16 -27.71
C VAL A 476 -5.34 -1.40 -26.21
N MET A 477 -6.54 -1.39 -25.63
CA MET A 477 -6.74 -1.79 -24.24
C MET A 477 -7.11 -3.27 -24.19
N VAL A 478 -6.58 -3.99 -23.21
CA VAL A 478 -6.84 -5.41 -23.00
C VAL A 478 -7.22 -5.64 -21.54
N GLY A 479 -8.32 -6.37 -21.32
CA GLY A 479 -8.79 -6.64 -19.97
C GLY A 479 -9.80 -7.78 -19.88
N ASP A 480 -10.01 -8.26 -18.66
CA ASP A 480 -11.04 -9.26 -18.36
C ASP A 480 -12.06 -8.62 -17.40
N PRO A 481 -13.30 -8.33 -17.84
CA PRO A 481 -14.32 -7.68 -17.01
C PRO A 481 -14.78 -8.54 -15.82
N ASP A 482 -14.50 -9.84 -15.85
CA ASP A 482 -14.86 -10.80 -14.81
C ASP A 482 -13.77 -10.92 -13.71
N GLN A 483 -12.59 -10.30 -13.91
CA GLN A 483 -11.59 -10.15 -12.86
C GLN A 483 -11.95 -9.04 -11.87
N LEU A 484 -11.30 -9.05 -10.71
CA LEU A 484 -11.43 -8.00 -9.70
C LEU A 484 -11.15 -6.61 -10.31
N PRO A 485 -11.96 -5.59 -9.95
CA PRO A 485 -11.74 -4.22 -10.40
C PRO A 485 -10.50 -3.61 -9.73
N SER A 486 -10.17 -2.37 -10.12
CA SER A 486 -9.08 -1.60 -9.52
C SER A 486 -9.26 -1.46 -8.01
N VAL A 487 -8.15 -1.41 -7.27
CA VAL A 487 -8.18 -1.08 -5.84
C VAL A 487 -8.55 0.39 -5.64
N GLY A 488 -8.03 1.28 -6.50
CA GLY A 488 -8.35 2.71 -6.47
C GLY A 488 -9.71 3.05 -7.07
N PRO A 489 -10.11 4.34 -6.97
CA PRO A 489 -11.39 4.87 -7.43
C PRO A 489 -11.77 4.53 -8.88
N GLY A 490 -13.05 4.21 -9.09
CA GLY A 490 -13.64 4.00 -10.40
C GLY A 490 -13.72 2.55 -10.84
N ASN A 491 -14.42 2.32 -11.95
CA ASN A 491 -14.53 1.02 -12.60
C ASN A 491 -14.30 1.17 -14.10
N VAL A 492 -13.11 1.67 -14.44
CA VAL A 492 -12.79 2.21 -15.78
C VAL A 492 -13.11 1.23 -16.90
N LEU A 493 -12.67 -0.04 -16.80
CA LEU A 493 -12.94 -1.07 -17.80
C LEU A 493 -14.44 -1.32 -17.99
N PHE A 494 -15.19 -1.43 -16.88
CA PHE A 494 -16.62 -1.67 -16.91
C PHE A 494 -17.37 -0.47 -17.51
N ASP A 495 -17.08 0.73 -17.06
CA ASP A 495 -17.70 1.96 -17.54
C ASP A 495 -17.47 2.15 -19.06
N MET A 496 -16.28 1.80 -19.54
CA MET A 496 -15.95 1.81 -20.97
C MET A 496 -16.79 0.80 -21.76
N LEU A 497 -16.94 -0.44 -21.26
CA LEU A 497 -17.75 -1.48 -21.90
C LEU A 497 -19.24 -1.07 -21.94
N GLU A 498 -19.78 -0.63 -20.82
CA GLU A 498 -21.20 -0.27 -20.68
C GLU A 498 -21.56 1.04 -21.41
N SER A 499 -20.57 1.88 -21.72
CA SER A 499 -20.80 3.09 -22.52
C SER A 499 -21.25 2.77 -23.95
N ASN A 500 -20.78 1.63 -24.52
CA ASN A 500 -20.89 1.27 -25.93
C ASN A 500 -20.29 2.32 -26.91
N MET A 501 -19.42 3.21 -26.43
CA MET A 501 -18.81 4.28 -27.24
C MET A 501 -17.43 3.90 -27.81
N ILE A 502 -16.82 2.84 -27.28
CA ILE A 502 -15.48 2.37 -27.69
C ILE A 502 -15.65 1.07 -28.48
N PRO A 503 -14.96 0.87 -29.61
CA PRO A 503 -15.00 -0.40 -30.31
C PRO A 503 -14.49 -1.56 -29.46
N VAL A 504 -15.31 -2.60 -29.29
CA VAL A 504 -14.99 -3.78 -28.47
C VAL A 504 -14.92 -5.04 -29.32
N VAL A 505 -13.87 -5.84 -29.14
CA VAL A 505 -13.82 -7.22 -29.63
C VAL A 505 -13.72 -8.16 -28.42
N GLN A 506 -14.72 -9.03 -28.27
CA GLN A 506 -14.76 -10.03 -27.20
C GLN A 506 -14.36 -11.41 -27.73
N LEU A 507 -13.29 -11.97 -27.16
CA LEU A 507 -12.85 -13.33 -27.45
C LEU A 507 -13.68 -14.32 -26.62
N THR A 508 -14.47 -15.14 -27.30
CA THR A 508 -15.35 -16.15 -26.68
C THR A 508 -14.84 -17.57 -26.83
N ASP A 509 -14.06 -17.84 -27.87
CA ASP A 509 -13.65 -19.20 -28.23
C ASP A 509 -12.50 -19.67 -27.31
N ILE A 510 -12.72 -20.81 -26.66
CA ILE A 510 -11.71 -21.49 -25.84
C ILE A 510 -10.98 -22.49 -26.72
N TYR A 511 -9.65 -22.46 -26.70
CA TYR A 511 -8.85 -23.34 -27.55
C TYR A 511 -8.81 -24.78 -27.03
N ARG A 512 -8.65 -25.75 -27.93
CA ARG A 512 -8.76 -27.19 -27.66
C ARG A 512 -7.90 -27.71 -26.49
N GLN A 513 -6.68 -27.19 -26.30
CA GLN A 513 -5.84 -27.53 -25.15
C GLN A 513 -6.39 -26.97 -23.82
N ALA A 514 -7.09 -25.84 -23.88
CA ALA A 514 -7.79 -25.21 -22.76
C ALA A 514 -9.17 -25.84 -22.48
N GLU A 515 -9.85 -26.43 -23.48
CA GLU A 515 -11.12 -27.16 -23.27
C GLU A 515 -10.95 -28.40 -22.39
N GLU A 516 -9.81 -29.08 -22.47
CA GLU A 516 -9.51 -30.23 -21.62
C GLU A 516 -9.27 -29.83 -20.15
N SER A 517 -8.89 -28.59 -19.88
CA SER A 517 -8.66 -28.11 -18.51
C SER A 517 -9.98 -28.01 -17.73
N SER A 518 -10.04 -28.66 -16.57
CA SER A 518 -11.18 -28.52 -15.66
C SER A 518 -11.17 -27.17 -14.91
N ILE A 519 -10.00 -26.52 -14.83
CA ILE A 519 -9.82 -25.20 -14.22
C ILE A 519 -10.49 -24.12 -15.08
N ILE A 520 -10.28 -24.17 -16.40
CA ILE A 520 -10.87 -23.19 -17.33
C ILE A 520 -12.40 -23.37 -17.40
N ARG A 521 -12.87 -24.63 -17.42
CA ARG A 521 -14.31 -24.94 -17.30
C ARG A 521 -14.91 -24.42 -15.99
N LEU A 522 -14.19 -24.59 -14.87
CA LEU A 522 -14.61 -24.02 -13.58
C LEU A 522 -14.69 -22.50 -13.62
N ALA A 523 -13.68 -21.82 -14.20
CA ALA A 523 -13.69 -20.36 -14.32
C ALA A 523 -14.90 -19.88 -15.12
N HIS A 524 -15.25 -20.56 -16.21
CA HIS A 524 -16.45 -20.27 -16.97
C HIS A 524 -17.75 -20.48 -16.16
N ASP A 525 -17.87 -21.59 -15.43
CA ASP A 525 -19.01 -21.85 -14.55
C ASP A 525 -19.12 -20.77 -13.46
N ILE A 526 -18.02 -20.39 -12.81
CA ILE A 526 -17.98 -19.30 -11.82
C ILE A 526 -18.48 -17.99 -12.42
N ARG A 527 -17.98 -17.62 -13.61
CA ARG A 527 -18.36 -16.39 -14.32
C ARG A 527 -19.88 -16.25 -14.47
N VAL A 528 -20.55 -17.34 -14.86
CA VAL A 528 -22.01 -17.36 -15.04
C VAL A 528 -22.80 -17.67 -13.75
N GLY A 529 -22.14 -17.64 -12.59
CA GLY A 529 -22.78 -17.89 -11.30
C GLY A 529 -23.19 -19.34 -11.06
N LYS A 530 -22.62 -20.28 -11.82
CA LYS A 530 -22.96 -21.71 -11.75
C LYS A 530 -21.93 -22.46 -10.90
N VAL A 531 -22.42 -23.25 -9.96
CA VAL A 531 -21.60 -24.20 -9.20
C VAL A 531 -21.61 -25.54 -9.93
N PRO A 532 -20.46 -26.09 -10.34
CA PRO A 532 -20.45 -27.37 -11.04
C PRO A 532 -20.80 -28.53 -10.10
N GLN A 533 -21.51 -29.53 -10.63
CA GLN A 533 -21.88 -30.73 -9.88
C GLN A 533 -20.67 -31.57 -9.48
N ASP A 534 -19.59 -31.51 -10.26
CA ASP A 534 -18.34 -32.23 -10.04
C ASP A 534 -17.33 -31.44 -9.18
N LEU A 535 -17.75 -30.36 -8.48
CA LEU A 535 -16.88 -29.51 -7.65
C LEU A 535 -16.00 -30.32 -6.68
N LEU A 536 -16.58 -31.35 -6.05
CA LEU A 536 -15.90 -32.21 -5.08
C LEU A 536 -15.22 -33.42 -5.72
N ALA A 537 -15.52 -33.72 -6.98
CA ALA A 537 -14.90 -34.83 -7.68
C ALA A 537 -13.47 -34.45 -8.08
N PRO A 538 -12.46 -35.32 -7.82
CA PRO A 538 -11.11 -35.07 -8.28
C PRO A 538 -11.08 -35.17 -9.82
N THR A 539 -10.36 -34.25 -10.44
CA THR A 539 -10.06 -34.26 -11.88
C THR A 539 -8.54 -34.35 -12.07
N GLN A 540 -8.06 -34.26 -13.32
CA GLN A 540 -6.64 -34.31 -13.63
C GLN A 540 -5.86 -33.10 -13.08
N ASP A 541 -6.48 -31.92 -13.01
CA ASP A 541 -5.87 -30.63 -12.70
C ASP A 541 -6.56 -29.89 -11.53
N ARG A 542 -7.68 -30.40 -11.02
CA ARG A 542 -8.45 -29.77 -9.91
C ARG A 542 -8.83 -30.77 -8.81
N ARG A 543 -8.70 -30.35 -7.55
CA ARG A 543 -9.22 -31.10 -6.39
C ARG A 543 -9.74 -30.17 -5.29
N PHE A 544 -10.79 -30.61 -4.58
CA PHE A 544 -11.32 -29.93 -3.40
C PHE A 544 -11.15 -30.81 -2.15
N PHE A 545 -10.57 -30.26 -1.08
CA PHE A 545 -10.40 -30.92 0.21
C PHE A 545 -11.35 -30.33 1.25
N THR A 546 -12.44 -31.02 1.54
CA THR A 546 -13.42 -30.56 2.54
C THR A 546 -12.85 -30.63 3.95
N THR A 547 -12.84 -29.51 4.67
CA THR A 547 -12.33 -29.42 6.04
C THR A 547 -12.95 -28.25 6.81
N SER A 548 -12.89 -28.30 8.14
CA SER A 548 -13.36 -27.21 9.00
C SER A 548 -12.39 -26.01 8.98
N PRO A 549 -12.86 -24.79 9.31
CA PRO A 549 -12.00 -23.61 9.36
C PRO A 549 -10.79 -23.74 10.29
N GLN A 550 -10.89 -24.51 11.38
CA GLN A 550 -9.79 -24.72 12.32
C GLN A 550 -8.66 -25.59 11.74
N ASN A 551 -9.00 -26.51 10.84
CA ASN A 551 -8.05 -27.48 10.28
C ASN A 551 -7.57 -27.08 8.88
N VAL A 552 -8.03 -25.95 8.33
CA VAL A 552 -7.74 -25.57 6.94
C VAL A 552 -6.25 -25.32 6.72
N VAL A 553 -5.56 -24.72 7.69
CA VAL A 553 -4.12 -24.43 7.58
C VAL A 553 -3.31 -25.72 7.59
N ASP A 554 -3.69 -26.71 8.41
CA ASP A 554 -3.05 -28.04 8.39
C ASP A 554 -3.23 -28.73 7.05
N VAL A 555 -4.43 -28.64 6.45
CA VAL A 555 -4.69 -29.18 5.11
C VAL A 555 -3.85 -28.45 4.05
N VAL A 556 -3.73 -27.12 4.13
CA VAL A 556 -2.84 -26.34 3.25
C VAL A 556 -1.40 -26.84 3.37
N LYS A 557 -0.88 -27.05 4.59
CA LYS A 557 0.46 -27.60 4.82
C LYS A 557 0.62 -28.99 4.20
N GLN A 558 -0.36 -29.88 4.39
CA GLN A 558 -0.34 -31.22 3.81
C GLN A 558 -0.31 -31.18 2.26
N ILE A 559 -1.09 -30.28 1.66
CA ILE A 559 -1.09 -30.07 0.21
C ILE A 559 0.29 -29.57 -0.25
N CYS A 560 0.86 -28.56 0.41
CA CYS A 560 2.19 -28.06 0.12
C CYS A 560 3.26 -29.16 0.21
N SER A 561 3.29 -29.92 1.31
CA SER A 561 4.22 -31.05 1.51
C SER A 561 4.09 -32.10 0.40
N SER A 562 2.86 -32.43 0.00
CA SER A 562 2.60 -33.37 -1.09
C SER A 562 3.14 -32.86 -2.43
N SER A 563 2.98 -31.57 -2.71
CA SER A 563 3.54 -30.93 -3.91
C SER A 563 5.07 -30.90 -3.88
N VAL A 564 5.70 -30.63 -2.72
CA VAL A 564 7.16 -30.69 -2.57
C VAL A 564 7.69 -32.09 -2.84
N ASN A 565 7.02 -33.12 -2.32
CA ASN A 565 7.37 -34.53 -2.58
C ASN A 565 7.27 -34.91 -4.07
N LYS A 566 6.52 -34.16 -4.87
CA LYS A 566 6.43 -34.31 -6.33
C LYS A 566 7.46 -33.49 -7.10
N GLY A 567 8.38 -32.81 -6.42
CA GLY A 567 9.47 -32.04 -7.03
C GLY A 567 9.17 -30.55 -7.23
N TYR A 568 8.02 -30.05 -6.77
CA TYR A 568 7.72 -28.62 -6.82
C TYR A 568 8.41 -27.86 -5.68
N THR A 569 8.74 -26.60 -5.92
CA THR A 569 9.36 -25.72 -4.92
C THR A 569 8.35 -24.70 -4.38
N ALA A 570 8.73 -23.95 -3.35
CA ALA A 570 7.92 -22.83 -2.84
C ALA A 570 7.66 -21.73 -3.89
N LYS A 571 8.46 -21.67 -4.97
CA LYS A 571 8.26 -20.74 -6.10
C LYS A 571 7.11 -21.18 -6.99
N ASP A 572 6.90 -22.50 -7.12
CA ASP A 572 5.86 -23.08 -7.98
C ASP A 572 4.48 -23.10 -7.32
N ILE A 573 4.43 -22.99 -5.99
CA ILE A 573 3.21 -23.07 -5.18
C ILE A 573 2.85 -21.68 -4.66
N GLN A 574 1.59 -21.29 -4.86
CA GLN A 574 1.04 -20.07 -4.29
C GLN A 574 -0.25 -20.35 -3.53
N VAL A 575 -0.30 -19.95 -2.26
CA VAL A 575 -1.54 -19.94 -1.48
C VAL A 575 -2.18 -18.56 -1.59
N LEU A 576 -3.48 -18.52 -1.88
CA LEU A 576 -4.24 -17.28 -2.04
C LEU A 576 -5.38 -17.21 -1.03
N ALA A 577 -5.35 -16.22 -0.14
CA ALA A 577 -6.39 -16.03 0.88
C ALA A 577 -6.97 -14.60 0.82
N PRO A 578 -8.28 -14.39 1.02
CA PRO A 578 -8.90 -13.07 0.85
C PRO A 578 -8.66 -12.10 2.00
N VAL A 579 -8.25 -12.57 3.17
CA VAL A 579 -8.11 -11.77 4.40
C VAL A 579 -6.74 -11.94 5.04
N TYR A 580 -6.21 -10.89 5.66
CA TYR A 580 -4.89 -10.91 6.28
C TYR A 580 -4.89 -11.57 7.67
N LYS A 581 -5.89 -11.24 8.50
CA LYS A 581 -6.02 -11.72 9.88
C LYS A 581 -7.01 -12.89 10.00
N GLY A 582 -6.87 -13.66 11.08
CA GLY A 582 -7.77 -14.76 11.44
C GLY A 582 -7.13 -16.14 11.24
N VAL A 583 -7.87 -17.19 11.61
CA VAL A 583 -7.39 -18.59 11.65
C VAL A 583 -6.87 -19.10 10.30
N ALA A 584 -7.34 -18.55 9.20
CA ALA A 584 -6.87 -18.89 7.86
C ALA A 584 -6.38 -17.64 7.09
N GLY A 585 -6.01 -16.58 7.82
CA GLY A 585 -5.52 -15.35 7.23
C GLY A 585 -4.14 -15.50 6.62
N VAL A 586 -3.79 -14.61 5.68
CA VAL A 586 -2.49 -14.55 5.01
C VAL A 586 -1.33 -14.61 6.01
N ASN A 587 -1.42 -13.89 7.13
CA ASN A 587 -0.33 -13.81 8.12
C ASN A 587 -0.04 -15.18 8.75
N HIS A 588 -1.07 -15.83 9.28
CA HIS A 588 -0.92 -17.13 9.94
C HIS A 588 -0.51 -18.24 8.96
N ILE A 589 -1.05 -18.24 7.73
CA ILE A 589 -0.63 -19.19 6.70
C ILE A 589 0.84 -18.96 6.34
N ASN A 590 1.31 -17.71 6.23
CA ASN A 590 2.71 -17.42 5.96
C ASN A 590 3.65 -17.94 7.05
N GLU A 591 3.32 -17.75 8.32
CA GLU A 591 4.09 -18.28 9.46
C GLU A 591 4.23 -19.81 9.36
N GLU A 592 3.10 -20.49 9.17
CA GLU A 592 3.06 -21.96 9.10
C GLU A 592 3.77 -22.52 7.87
N LEU A 593 3.69 -21.84 6.72
CA LEU A 593 4.38 -22.24 5.51
C LEU A 593 5.87 -21.90 5.54
N GLN A 594 6.28 -20.83 6.23
CA GLN A 594 7.70 -20.57 6.46
C GLN A 594 8.33 -21.70 7.28
N LEU A 595 7.65 -22.19 8.32
CA LEU A 595 8.12 -23.35 9.10
C LEU A 595 8.21 -24.62 8.24
N LEU A 596 7.29 -24.80 7.28
CA LEU A 596 7.29 -25.94 6.38
C LEU A 596 8.43 -25.87 5.34
N PHE A 597 8.52 -24.76 4.60
CA PHE A 597 9.44 -24.61 3.47
C PHE A 597 10.85 -24.20 3.89
N ASN A 598 10.96 -23.41 4.97
CA ASN A 598 12.21 -22.83 5.42
C ASN A 598 12.34 -22.87 6.95
N PRO A 599 12.34 -24.05 7.61
CA PRO A 599 12.41 -24.13 9.07
C PRO A 599 13.67 -23.45 9.65
N PRO A 600 13.59 -22.95 10.91
CA PRO A 600 14.72 -22.36 11.60
C PRO A 600 15.85 -23.38 11.79
N SER A 601 17.09 -22.90 11.71
CA SER A 601 18.29 -23.71 11.85
C SER A 601 19.44 -22.81 12.29
N GLU A 602 20.35 -23.33 13.12
CA GLU A 602 21.55 -22.59 13.55
C GLU A 602 22.44 -22.14 12.38
N GLN A 603 22.34 -22.80 11.23
CA GLN A 603 23.10 -22.46 10.02
C GLN A 603 22.44 -21.38 9.16
N LYS A 604 21.20 -20.98 9.48
CA LYS A 604 20.47 -19.96 8.73
C LYS A 604 20.38 -18.69 9.57
N ARG A 605 20.72 -17.57 8.94
CA ARG A 605 20.51 -16.26 9.54
C ARG A 605 19.03 -15.89 9.44
N GLU A 606 18.55 -15.20 10.46
CA GLU A 606 17.22 -14.61 10.51
C GLU A 606 17.25 -13.29 11.28
N VAL A 607 16.30 -12.41 10.98
CA VAL A 607 16.04 -11.16 11.70
C VAL A 607 14.56 -11.07 12.04
N THR A 608 14.24 -10.42 13.15
CA THR A 608 12.86 -10.15 13.55
C THR A 608 12.54 -8.68 13.32
N PHE A 609 11.39 -8.42 12.70
CA PHE A 609 10.83 -7.09 12.47
C PHE A 609 9.33 -7.09 12.79
N GLY A 610 8.95 -6.38 13.86
CA GLY A 610 7.60 -6.51 14.43
C GLY A 610 7.26 -7.95 14.81
N GLU A 611 6.14 -8.47 14.26
CA GLU A 611 5.70 -9.86 14.45
C GLU A 611 6.29 -10.83 13.41
N THR A 612 6.99 -10.32 12.38
CA THR A 612 7.49 -11.13 11.27
C THR A 612 8.96 -11.48 11.47
N VAL A 613 9.31 -12.74 11.22
CA VAL A 613 10.69 -13.20 11.13
C VAL A 613 11.05 -13.37 9.66
N PHE A 614 12.13 -12.75 9.22
CA PHE A 614 12.72 -12.98 7.89
C PHE A 614 13.96 -13.85 8.03
N ARG A 615 14.07 -14.88 7.19
CA ARG A 615 15.14 -15.86 7.18
C ARG A 615 15.72 -15.97 5.78
N VAL A 616 17.02 -16.25 5.69
CA VAL A 616 17.65 -16.55 4.39
C VAL A 616 16.89 -17.70 3.70
N LYS A 617 16.61 -17.54 2.40
CA LYS A 617 15.73 -18.35 1.52
C LYS A 617 14.22 -18.13 1.69
N ASP A 618 13.80 -17.15 2.46
CA ASP A 618 12.38 -16.81 2.52
C ASP A 618 11.88 -16.22 1.22
N LYS A 619 10.69 -16.66 0.81
CA LYS A 619 9.92 -16.05 -0.26
C LYS A 619 9.25 -14.79 0.29
N VAL A 620 9.58 -13.62 -0.25
CA VAL A 620 9.09 -12.31 0.22
C VAL A 620 8.36 -11.56 -0.89
N LEU A 621 7.53 -10.58 -0.50
CA LEU A 621 6.77 -9.70 -1.38
C LEU A 621 7.15 -8.25 -1.06
N GLN A 622 7.46 -7.47 -2.10
CA GLN A 622 7.63 -6.02 -1.99
C GLN A 622 6.26 -5.33 -1.84
N LEU A 623 6.12 -4.44 -0.87
CA LEU A 623 4.87 -3.73 -0.53
C LEU A 623 4.84 -2.28 -1.02
N VAL A 624 6.00 -1.69 -1.29
CA VAL A 624 6.16 -0.28 -1.67
C VAL A 624 6.97 -0.19 -2.96
N ASN A 625 6.61 0.72 -3.87
CA ASN A 625 7.42 0.93 -5.07
C ASN A 625 8.75 1.56 -4.70
N ASN A 626 9.85 1.03 -5.22
CA ASN A 626 11.18 1.62 -5.15
C ASN A 626 11.71 1.79 -6.58
N ALA A 627 11.58 3.02 -7.09
CA ALA A 627 11.95 3.34 -8.47
C ALA A 627 13.46 3.28 -8.71
N ASP A 628 14.26 3.67 -7.71
CA ASP A 628 15.72 3.70 -7.80
C ASP A 628 16.29 2.28 -8.01
N GLU A 629 15.78 1.33 -7.24
CA GLU A 629 16.14 -0.09 -7.32
C GLU A 629 15.33 -0.86 -8.38
N GLN A 630 14.39 -0.17 -9.04
CA GLN A 630 13.47 -0.73 -10.04
C GLN A 630 12.72 -1.98 -9.55
N VAL A 631 12.32 -2.01 -8.28
CA VAL A 631 11.46 -3.06 -7.68
C VAL A 631 10.12 -2.46 -7.27
N PHE A 632 9.03 -3.14 -7.59
CA PHE A 632 7.69 -2.58 -7.48
C PHE A 632 6.82 -3.37 -6.51
N ASN A 633 5.78 -2.71 -6.00
CA ASN A 633 4.78 -3.33 -5.15
C ASN A 633 4.16 -4.55 -5.84
N GLY A 634 4.22 -5.69 -5.17
CA GLY A 634 3.75 -6.97 -5.68
C GLY A 634 4.87 -7.85 -6.22
N ASP A 635 6.10 -7.38 -6.40
CA ASP A 635 7.21 -8.22 -6.84
C ASP A 635 7.57 -9.26 -5.77
N MET A 636 7.79 -10.52 -6.18
CA MET A 636 8.23 -11.59 -5.27
C MET A 636 9.73 -11.73 -5.39
N GLY A 637 10.38 -11.78 -4.24
CA GLY A 637 11.81 -12.01 -4.11
C GLY A 637 12.13 -13.19 -3.21
N GLU A 638 13.42 -13.48 -3.11
CA GLU A 638 13.98 -14.43 -2.15
C GLU A 638 15.04 -13.73 -1.30
N VAL A 639 14.99 -13.88 0.02
CA VAL A 639 16.05 -13.36 0.90
C VAL A 639 17.33 -14.15 0.65
N VAL A 640 18.38 -13.53 0.12
CA VAL A 640 19.63 -14.20 -0.23
C VAL A 640 20.71 -14.05 0.85
N ALA A 641 20.69 -12.94 1.60
CA ALA A 641 21.66 -12.68 2.67
C ALA A 641 21.07 -11.79 3.78
N ILE A 642 21.64 -11.93 4.98
CA ILE A 642 21.38 -11.08 6.13
C ILE A 642 22.74 -10.75 6.76
N PHE A 643 23.07 -9.47 6.86
CA PHE A 643 24.33 -8.99 7.45
C PHE A 643 24.08 -8.35 8.81
N ARG A 644 24.97 -8.65 9.77
CA ARG A 644 24.98 -7.98 11.08
C ARG A 644 25.72 -6.63 10.98
N PRO A 645 25.47 -5.70 11.91
CA PRO A 645 26.19 -4.42 11.98
C PRO A 645 27.72 -4.57 11.92
N THR A 646 28.28 -5.63 12.48
CA THR A 646 29.74 -5.82 12.50
C THR A 646 30.35 -6.28 11.17
N GLU A 647 29.53 -6.54 10.16
CA GLU A 647 29.93 -7.25 8.93
C GLU A 647 29.83 -6.41 7.66
N ASN A 648 29.45 -5.13 7.77
CA ASN A 648 29.37 -4.20 6.64
C ASN A 648 30.01 -2.85 6.98
N GLU A 649 30.33 -2.09 5.93
CA GLU A 649 30.99 -0.78 6.04
C GLU A 649 30.10 0.27 6.71
N GLU A 650 28.78 0.12 6.60
CA GLU A 650 27.78 1.03 7.17
C GLU A 650 27.58 0.83 8.67
N ASN A 651 28.06 -0.27 9.24
CA ASN A 651 27.84 -0.68 10.63
C ASN A 651 26.35 -0.83 11.01
N GLU A 652 25.52 -1.34 10.11
CA GLU A 652 24.06 -1.46 10.28
C GLU A 652 23.56 -2.89 9.98
N GLU A 653 22.38 -3.28 10.49
CA GLU A 653 21.76 -4.55 10.09
C GLU A 653 21.13 -4.39 8.69
N GLN A 654 21.46 -5.33 7.78
CA GLN A 654 20.98 -5.29 6.40
C GLN A 654 20.41 -6.65 5.96
N LEU A 655 19.36 -6.61 5.15
CA LEU A 655 18.74 -7.76 4.51
C LEU A 655 18.81 -7.59 3.00
N VAL A 656 19.30 -8.61 2.29
CA VAL A 656 19.43 -8.60 0.83
C VAL A 656 18.39 -9.53 0.24
N VAL A 657 17.56 -8.97 -0.64
CA VAL A 657 16.53 -9.71 -1.38
C VAL A 657 16.92 -9.78 -2.85
N SER A 658 16.89 -10.97 -3.43
CA SER A 658 16.98 -11.15 -4.87
C SER A 658 15.59 -11.18 -5.49
N PHE A 659 15.28 -10.16 -6.29
CA PHE A 659 14.11 -10.11 -7.16
C PHE A 659 14.54 -10.56 -8.55
N GLU A 660 14.36 -11.84 -8.82
CA GLU A 660 14.65 -12.44 -10.14
C GLU A 660 16.09 -12.19 -10.63
N GLY A 661 17.05 -12.23 -9.71
CA GLY A 661 18.47 -12.01 -10.00
C GLY A 661 18.95 -10.58 -9.75
N ARG A 662 18.05 -9.61 -9.53
CA ARG A 662 18.42 -8.29 -9.02
C ARG A 662 18.47 -8.30 -7.50
N GLU A 663 19.64 -8.05 -6.94
CA GLU A 663 19.83 -7.95 -5.49
C GLU A 663 19.58 -6.52 -5.02
N VAL A 664 18.67 -6.38 -4.05
CA VAL A 664 18.34 -5.09 -3.42
C VAL A 664 18.63 -5.20 -1.93
N VAL A 665 19.33 -4.19 -1.39
CA VAL A 665 19.72 -4.12 0.02
C VAL A 665 18.69 -3.28 0.78
N TYR A 666 18.15 -3.85 1.84
CA TYR A 666 17.22 -3.18 2.75
C TYR A 666 17.91 -2.96 4.09
N ARG A 667 17.83 -1.74 4.59
CA ARG A 667 18.16 -1.42 5.98
C ARG A 667 16.97 -1.72 6.88
N ARG A 668 17.21 -1.89 8.18
CA ARG A 668 16.14 -2.20 9.16
C ARG A 668 14.95 -1.25 9.09
N SER A 669 15.17 0.04 8.86
CA SER A 669 14.10 1.05 8.71
C SER A 669 13.20 0.80 7.49
N GLN A 670 13.66 0.05 6.49
CA GLN A 670 12.96 -0.27 5.24
C GLN A 670 12.30 -1.65 5.26
N TYR A 671 12.46 -2.46 6.31
CA TYR A 671 11.86 -3.80 6.38
C TYR A 671 10.33 -3.79 6.33
N HIS A 672 9.69 -2.66 6.70
CA HIS A 672 8.24 -2.46 6.53
C HIS A 672 7.77 -2.53 5.07
N GLN A 673 8.69 -2.42 4.11
CA GLN A 673 8.41 -2.59 2.69
C GLN A 673 8.34 -4.06 2.26
N LEU A 674 8.64 -5.01 3.13
CA LEU A 674 8.68 -6.44 2.84
C LEU A 674 7.66 -7.20 3.71
N THR A 675 7.15 -8.30 3.16
CA THR A 675 6.38 -9.30 3.92
C THR A 675 6.64 -10.69 3.35
N LEU A 676 6.29 -11.76 4.09
CA LEU A 676 6.36 -13.13 3.58
C LEU A 676 5.34 -13.35 2.46
N ALA A 677 5.69 -14.22 1.49
CA ALA A 677 4.92 -14.38 0.25
C ALA A 677 4.57 -15.84 -0.10
N TYR A 678 4.67 -16.77 0.86
CA TYR A 678 4.15 -18.13 0.69
C TYR A 678 2.63 -18.13 0.49
N CYS A 679 1.95 -17.23 1.20
CA CYS A 679 0.57 -16.83 0.99
C CYS A 679 0.50 -15.34 0.67
N CYS A 680 -0.38 -14.96 -0.25
CA CYS A 680 -0.72 -13.56 -0.52
C CYS A 680 -2.22 -13.41 -0.75
N SER A 681 -2.70 -12.16 -0.78
CA SER A 681 -4.08 -11.90 -1.11
C SER A 681 -4.37 -12.10 -2.59
N VAL A 682 -5.62 -12.39 -2.94
CA VAL A 682 -6.04 -12.53 -4.35
C VAL A 682 -5.77 -11.23 -5.14
N HIS A 683 -5.96 -10.06 -4.51
CA HIS A 683 -5.60 -8.77 -5.10
C HIS A 683 -4.10 -8.67 -5.42
N LYS A 684 -3.23 -9.18 -4.53
CA LYS A 684 -1.76 -9.14 -4.75
C LYS A 684 -1.27 -10.20 -5.74
N SER A 685 -2.10 -11.14 -6.16
CA SER A 685 -1.75 -12.13 -7.20
C SER A 685 -2.24 -11.76 -8.61
N GLN A 686 -2.97 -10.65 -8.74
CA GLN A 686 -3.33 -10.06 -10.02
C GLN A 686 -2.12 -9.87 -10.93
N GLY A 687 -2.27 -10.17 -12.22
CA GLY A 687 -1.19 -10.15 -13.21
C GLY A 687 -0.14 -11.29 -13.08
N SER A 688 -0.25 -12.12 -12.04
CA SER A 688 0.59 -13.32 -11.86
C SER A 688 -0.13 -14.59 -12.26
N GLU A 689 0.63 -15.64 -12.54
CA GLU A 689 0.12 -16.99 -12.69
C GLU A 689 1.13 -17.99 -12.14
N PHE A 690 0.64 -19.04 -11.48
CA PHE A 690 1.46 -20.01 -10.75
C PHE A 690 1.16 -21.44 -11.24
N PRO A 691 2.18 -22.33 -11.32
CA PRO A 691 1.95 -23.74 -11.62
C PRO A 691 0.89 -24.37 -10.70
N ILE A 692 0.99 -24.14 -9.39
CA ILE A 692 0.07 -24.66 -8.38
C ILE A 692 -0.52 -23.50 -7.59
N VAL A 693 -1.85 -23.41 -7.57
CA VAL A 693 -2.60 -22.48 -6.71
C VAL A 693 -3.39 -23.26 -5.67
N ILE A 694 -3.28 -22.82 -4.42
CA ILE A 694 -4.05 -23.35 -3.30
C ILE A 694 -5.03 -22.27 -2.82
N LEU A 695 -6.33 -22.57 -2.84
CA LEU A 695 -7.40 -21.66 -2.41
C LEU A 695 -8.09 -22.21 -1.15
N PRO A 696 -7.72 -21.74 0.06
CA PRO A 696 -8.56 -21.89 1.24
C PRO A 696 -9.88 -21.14 1.07
N LEU A 697 -11.00 -21.79 1.39
CA LEU A 697 -12.36 -21.26 1.29
C LEU A 697 -13.10 -21.55 2.60
N VAL A 698 -13.20 -20.56 3.48
CA VAL A 698 -13.89 -20.72 4.77
C VAL A 698 -14.98 -19.67 4.93
N ARG A 699 -16.04 -20.01 5.68
CA ARG A 699 -17.15 -19.09 5.95
C ARG A 699 -16.73 -17.81 6.68
N ASN A 700 -15.62 -17.85 7.43
CA ASN A 700 -15.07 -16.66 8.09
C ASN A 700 -14.67 -15.56 7.10
N TYR A 701 -14.56 -15.88 5.80
CA TYR A 701 -14.32 -14.91 4.74
C TYR A 701 -15.59 -14.23 4.22
N TYR A 702 -16.76 -14.45 4.83
CA TYR A 702 -18.07 -14.09 4.27
C TYR A 702 -18.14 -12.71 3.58
N ARG A 703 -17.58 -11.66 4.20
CA ARG A 703 -17.55 -10.30 3.63
C ARG A 703 -16.81 -10.19 2.28
N MET A 704 -15.83 -11.05 2.04
CA MET A 704 -15.00 -11.09 0.83
C MET A 704 -15.42 -12.21 -0.14
N LEU A 705 -16.37 -13.09 0.22
CA LEU A 705 -16.82 -14.18 -0.65
C LEU A 705 -17.69 -13.63 -1.78
N ARG A 706 -17.04 -13.25 -2.89
CA ARG A 706 -17.65 -12.67 -4.08
C ARG A 706 -17.18 -13.40 -5.34
N ARG A 707 -18.00 -13.36 -6.39
CA ARG A 707 -17.77 -14.11 -7.64
C ARG A 707 -16.44 -13.75 -8.29
N LYS A 708 -16.18 -12.46 -8.52
CA LYS A 708 -14.95 -11.99 -9.18
C LYS A 708 -13.68 -12.27 -8.38
N LEU A 709 -13.75 -12.29 -7.05
CA LEU A 709 -12.63 -12.69 -6.20
C LEU A 709 -12.25 -14.16 -6.45
N ILE A 710 -13.23 -15.07 -6.42
CA ILE A 710 -12.97 -16.50 -6.64
C ILE A 710 -12.56 -16.74 -8.09
N TYR A 711 -13.22 -16.11 -9.06
CA TYR A 711 -12.83 -16.17 -10.46
C TYR A 711 -11.36 -15.74 -10.64
N THR A 712 -10.98 -14.59 -10.09
CA THR A 712 -9.60 -14.09 -10.17
C THR A 712 -8.62 -15.09 -9.55
N GLY A 713 -8.92 -15.63 -8.36
CA GLY A 713 -8.08 -16.62 -7.69
C GLY A 713 -7.92 -17.92 -8.49
N VAL A 714 -9.00 -18.43 -9.08
CA VAL A 714 -9.01 -19.65 -9.91
C VAL A 714 -8.18 -19.45 -11.18
N THR A 715 -8.31 -18.29 -11.84
CA THR A 715 -7.58 -17.98 -13.08
C THR A 715 -6.09 -17.74 -12.88
N ARG A 716 -5.58 -17.67 -11.64
CA ARG A 716 -4.13 -17.61 -11.38
C ARG A 716 -3.44 -18.97 -11.56
N SER A 717 -4.20 -20.07 -11.67
CA SER A 717 -3.63 -21.42 -11.78
C SER A 717 -3.31 -21.80 -13.23
N LYS A 718 -2.06 -22.22 -13.47
CA LYS A 718 -1.60 -22.75 -14.78
C LYS A 718 -1.80 -24.24 -14.92
N SER A 719 -1.49 -25.03 -13.88
CA SER A 719 -1.41 -26.49 -13.98
C SER A 719 -2.29 -27.21 -12.98
N PHE A 720 -2.29 -26.77 -11.70
CA PHE A 720 -3.09 -27.41 -10.65
C PHE A 720 -3.81 -26.41 -9.77
N LEU A 721 -5.10 -26.64 -9.56
CA LEU A 721 -5.95 -25.89 -8.63
C LEU A 721 -6.37 -26.80 -7.46
N LEU A 722 -5.95 -26.42 -6.25
CA LEU A 722 -6.20 -27.18 -5.03
C LEU A 722 -7.02 -26.32 -4.08
N MET A 723 -8.30 -26.60 -3.95
CA MET A 723 -9.20 -25.89 -3.05
C MET A 723 -9.31 -26.64 -1.72
N CYS A 724 -9.47 -25.93 -0.61
CA CYS A 724 -9.72 -26.57 0.68
C CYS A 724 -10.62 -25.74 1.59
N GLY A 725 -11.42 -26.39 2.42
CA GLY A 725 -12.32 -25.74 3.37
C GLY A 725 -13.77 -26.17 3.20
N ASP A 726 -14.69 -25.21 3.25
CA ASP A 726 -16.14 -25.44 3.19
C ASP A 726 -16.68 -25.24 1.77
N PRO A 727 -17.24 -26.27 1.12
CA PRO A 727 -17.89 -26.15 -0.18
C PRO A 727 -19.02 -25.11 -0.21
N ASP A 728 -19.71 -24.87 0.91
CA ASP A 728 -20.74 -23.84 0.99
C ASP A 728 -20.16 -22.43 0.84
N ALA A 729 -18.93 -22.20 1.32
CA ALA A 729 -18.23 -20.92 1.12
C ALA A 729 -17.96 -20.66 -0.37
N PHE A 730 -17.63 -21.71 -1.14
CA PHE A 730 -17.53 -21.61 -2.60
C PHE A 730 -18.88 -21.26 -3.23
N ARG A 731 -19.98 -21.92 -2.83
CA ARG A 731 -21.31 -21.64 -3.38
C ARG A 731 -21.76 -20.21 -3.10
N ILE A 732 -21.60 -19.74 -1.86
CA ILE A 732 -21.90 -18.36 -1.47
C ILE A 732 -21.13 -17.40 -2.37
N ALA A 733 -19.83 -17.62 -2.55
CA ALA A 733 -19.01 -16.71 -3.36
C ALA A 733 -19.43 -16.70 -4.83
N VAL A 734 -19.71 -17.85 -5.45
CA VAL A 734 -20.11 -17.93 -6.85
C VAL A 734 -21.48 -17.29 -7.10
N GLN A 735 -22.41 -17.47 -6.16
CA GLN A 735 -23.75 -16.91 -6.26
C GLN A 735 -23.79 -15.41 -5.95
N ASN A 736 -22.82 -14.89 -5.19
CA ASN A 736 -22.72 -13.49 -4.83
C ASN A 736 -22.08 -12.66 -5.96
N ASP A 737 -22.92 -12.03 -6.77
CA ASP A 737 -22.54 -11.08 -7.82
C ASP A 737 -22.48 -9.62 -7.33
N GLU A 738 -22.77 -9.37 -6.06
CA GLU A 738 -22.80 -8.01 -5.52
C GLU A 738 -21.35 -7.50 -5.37
N GLU A 739 -20.90 -6.70 -6.32
CA GLU A 739 -19.60 -6.02 -6.26
C GLU A 739 -19.57 -4.86 -5.26
N GLY A 740 -20.70 -4.57 -4.61
CA GLY A 740 -20.93 -3.26 -4.02
C GLY A 740 -21.09 -2.21 -5.12
N ILE A 741 -21.92 -1.21 -4.88
CA ILE A 741 -22.10 -0.12 -5.83
C ILE A 741 -20.79 0.67 -5.88
N ARG A 742 -20.24 0.93 -7.08
CA ARG A 742 -19.17 1.91 -7.29
C ARG A 742 -19.73 3.11 -8.05
N TYR A 743 -19.99 4.19 -7.34
CA TYR A 743 -20.37 5.47 -7.92
C TYR A 743 -19.28 6.02 -8.86
N SER A 744 -19.56 6.00 -10.15
CA SER A 744 -18.76 6.55 -11.25
C SER A 744 -19.72 7.17 -12.26
N TYR A 745 -19.34 8.31 -12.84
CA TYR A 745 -20.10 8.97 -13.90
C TYR A 745 -19.37 8.91 -15.25
N LEU A 746 -18.29 8.13 -15.33
CA LEU A 746 -17.49 7.96 -16.56
C LEU A 746 -18.32 7.40 -17.72
N GLN A 747 -19.18 6.42 -17.47
CA GLN A 747 -20.07 5.82 -18.48
C GLN A 747 -20.95 6.88 -19.14
N ASP A 748 -21.63 7.70 -18.34
CA ASP A 748 -22.51 8.77 -18.83
C ASP A 748 -21.71 9.88 -19.50
N ARG A 749 -20.55 10.28 -18.95
CA ARG A 749 -19.68 11.27 -19.59
C ARG A 749 -19.21 10.81 -20.97
N LEU A 750 -18.87 9.54 -21.16
CA LEU A 750 -18.52 8.99 -22.48
C LEU A 750 -19.68 9.13 -23.47
N ARG A 751 -20.92 8.86 -23.02
CA ARG A 751 -22.13 9.02 -23.84
C ARG A 751 -22.50 10.48 -24.12
N LEU A 752 -22.14 11.41 -23.24
CA LEU A 752 -22.38 12.85 -23.44
C LEU A 752 -21.41 13.47 -24.45
N TYR A 753 -20.20 12.93 -24.57
CA TYR A 753 -19.24 13.39 -25.58
C TYR A 753 -19.42 12.72 -26.94
N GLY A 754 -19.90 11.47 -26.97
CA GLY A 754 -20.29 10.72 -28.18
C GLY A 754 -21.50 11.31 -28.88
#